data_AF-A0A1Q9A7T8-F1
#
_entry.id   AF-A0A1Q9A7T8-F1
#
_cell.length_a   1.000
_cell.length_b   1.000
_cell.length_c   1.000
_cell.angle_alpha   90.00
_cell.angle_beta   90.00
_cell.angle_gamma   90.00
#
_symmetry.space_group_name_H-M   'P 1'
#
loop_
_entity.id
_entity.type
_entity.pdbx_description
1 polymer ?
#
loop_
_entity_poly.entity_id
_entity_poly.type
_entity_poly.pdbx_seq_one_letter_code
_entity_poly.pdbx_strand_id
1 'polypeptide(L)'
;MTIVERPATSAPHEPNDQPLYEVCQGETVTAWLVSPLIATSFPGEPAPAEDRADYRFINGFVDVGDLPCRKAFWATMVGRLIAPEWDWPVDRLNLPGANRRVEFTHFWHGPTHVRRWLRGTFKAPMARSLALRLKTCGGVRIWVNGVEQVRFEPFRRNVESATDIVLTLSEGDNDILVHTEDLAERDTVWFVELEVTDQVPVAVQLPAALDAETIDRLEGLIRSVRPARDVFVNEPLQLLFDEAAPVDVPVEVRVYSHGHDRALLVHEQLVLGAGESVVTIPQTRGIADGYHGIDLRLGEGVSTAGRVLDAAFISDVSPKISTGSLAERKREALVYSARHGAPRIGRVLAMAASGEVDEAVLERLITDTLASIDRRDDCSDFIMVPLLWLLGAYPNVLSEDLLARVRQSVLNYRYWVDEPGNDVMWFWSENHVLCFHTSQLLAGQLFPDAVFSASGRTGTAQAALARHRLHRWFDSSEAHGLAEWNSAAYYPIDFIGLLALEHWAEPEIAARARGQLDLIFRMIALHTLAGVPAGSQGRAYDKELRAGPLTELAPFAYVAFGEGWLNGGVASLPMFCASDYQPPADLAPLARLEEGRRIEARYAQGLEAGRLTVFKTEASQLSTVVDHKTGTKGHQQHVLDIRLAGHPMARLWINHPGEDDPWGSQRPSYWAGNGILPRVAQHGDTALLIADTAGGRMPFTHAYLGRDGLDEVLIEEHWVFVRAGRGFAALYNSHGLELQESGATAGRELRSMAPLSGWVAVVGSGQETDFPSFCGRLKESVVTFDAEARTLSLTPSGGEALTLSYDGMFRLGTRVLPFRHDQPQPVMTYDSNTSDQGEIAPLFY
;
A
#
# COMPACT_ATOMS: atom_id res chain seq x y z
N MET A 1 35.01 46.92 -56.91
CA MET A 1 35.13 45.70 -57.75
C MET A 1 35.08 44.51 -56.81
N THR A 2 34.20 43.51 -56.87
CA THR A 2 33.02 43.23 -57.69
C THR A 2 32.20 42.16 -56.93
N ILE A 3 30.87 42.33 -57.00
CA ILE A 3 29.72 41.47 -56.67
C ILE A 3 29.96 39.95 -56.83
N VAL A 4 29.38 39.12 -55.94
CA VAL A 4 28.69 37.84 -56.26
C VAL A 4 27.51 37.62 -55.27
N GLU A 5 26.43 37.04 -55.78
CA GLU A 5 25.02 37.07 -55.39
C GLU A 5 24.58 36.14 -54.23
N ARG A 6 23.38 36.42 -53.68
CA ARG A 6 22.57 35.47 -52.88
C ARG A 6 21.99 34.35 -53.76
N PRO A 7 21.55 33.24 -53.13
CA PRO A 7 20.14 32.89 -53.26
C PRO A 7 19.45 32.67 -51.91
N ALA A 8 18.11 32.79 -51.96
CA ALA A 8 17.17 32.77 -50.86
C ALA A 8 16.70 31.33 -50.51
N THR A 9 15.81 31.28 -49.50
CA THR A 9 14.87 30.22 -49.09
C THR A 9 15.39 29.10 -48.18
N SER A 10 15.36 29.33 -46.85
CA SER A 10 14.98 28.31 -45.88
C SER A 10 13.47 28.40 -45.67
N ALA A 11 12.76 27.30 -45.89
CA ALA A 11 11.32 27.19 -45.68
C ALA A 11 10.94 27.52 -44.23
N PRO A 12 9.77 28.12 -43.96
CA PRO A 12 9.20 28.14 -42.62
C PRO A 12 8.85 26.69 -42.24
N HIS A 13 9.26 26.26 -41.04
CA HIS A 13 8.65 25.08 -40.42
C HIS A 13 7.14 25.36 -40.31
N GLU A 14 6.32 24.62 -41.05
CA GLU A 14 4.88 24.60 -40.82
C GLU A 14 4.64 24.08 -39.39
N PRO A 15 3.92 24.81 -38.52
CA PRO A 15 3.49 24.27 -37.25
C PRO A 15 2.60 23.05 -37.52
N ASN A 16 2.89 21.94 -36.85
CA ASN A 16 2.17 20.70 -37.01
C ASN A 16 0.69 20.91 -36.61
N ASP A 17 -0.21 20.92 -37.60
CA ASP A 17 -1.60 21.37 -37.47
C ASP A 17 -2.56 20.26 -36.97
N GLN A 18 -2.02 19.08 -36.65
CA GLN A 18 -2.77 17.91 -36.20
C GLN A 18 -2.98 17.90 -34.68
N PRO A 19 -4.17 17.49 -34.20
CA PRO A 19 -4.39 17.27 -32.78
C PRO A 19 -3.54 16.11 -32.27
N LEU A 20 -3.14 16.16 -31.00
CA LEU A 20 -2.47 15.04 -30.36
C LEU A 20 -3.43 13.84 -30.29
N TYR A 21 -4.64 14.08 -29.81
CA TYR A 21 -5.71 13.10 -29.77
C TYR A 21 -7.06 13.78 -29.64
N GLU A 22 -8.12 13.05 -29.97
CA GLU A 22 -9.50 13.45 -29.69
C GLU A 22 -9.96 12.80 -28.38
N VAL A 23 -10.66 13.58 -27.56
CA VAL A 23 -11.27 13.11 -26.32
C VAL A 23 -12.78 13.04 -26.54
N CYS A 24 -13.30 11.82 -26.55
CA CYS A 24 -14.70 11.51 -26.77
C CYS A 24 -15.52 11.64 -25.48
N GLN A 25 -16.85 11.57 -25.62
CA GLN A 25 -17.75 11.58 -24.48
C GLN A 25 -17.43 10.43 -23.50
N GLY A 26 -17.24 10.75 -22.22
CA GLY A 26 -16.88 9.84 -21.14
C GLY A 26 -15.37 9.63 -20.95
N GLU A 27 -14.54 10.15 -21.85
CA GLU A 27 -13.08 10.13 -21.73
C GLU A 27 -12.57 11.40 -21.02
N THR A 28 -11.29 11.39 -20.60
CA THR A 28 -10.69 12.48 -19.85
C THR A 28 -9.53 13.15 -20.57
N VAL A 29 -9.36 14.44 -20.33
CA VAL A 29 -8.21 15.21 -20.83
C VAL A 29 -7.01 14.99 -19.90
N THR A 30 -6.01 14.27 -20.39
CA THR A 30 -4.82 13.87 -19.62
C THR A 30 -3.52 14.44 -20.19
N ALA A 31 -3.51 14.96 -21.43
CA ALA A 31 -2.30 15.57 -21.98
C ALA A 31 -2.09 17.00 -21.45
N TRP A 32 -1.02 17.20 -20.68
CA TRP A 32 -0.70 18.51 -20.08
C TRP A 32 0.81 18.74 -19.96
N LEU A 33 1.26 19.97 -20.20
CA LEU A 33 2.51 20.46 -19.63
C LEU A 33 2.30 20.71 -18.14
N VAL A 34 3.20 20.22 -17.29
CA VAL A 34 3.08 20.33 -15.83
C VAL A 34 4.23 21.19 -15.27
N SER A 35 3.90 22.18 -14.45
CA SER A 35 4.90 22.99 -13.72
C SER A 35 5.54 22.21 -12.57
N PRO A 36 6.70 22.61 -12.04
CA PRO A 36 7.23 22.12 -10.77
C PRO A 36 6.23 22.25 -9.62
N LEU A 37 6.40 21.40 -8.60
CA LEU A 37 5.65 21.51 -7.35
C LEU A 37 6.03 22.78 -6.60
N ILE A 38 5.04 23.57 -6.22
CA ILE A 38 5.19 24.66 -5.26
C ILE A 38 4.61 24.18 -3.93
N ALA A 39 5.45 24.03 -2.91
CA ALA A 39 5.07 23.54 -1.59
C ALA A 39 5.50 24.54 -0.49
N THR A 40 4.57 24.91 0.39
CA THR A 40 4.81 25.87 1.48
C THR A 40 4.12 25.40 2.76
N SER A 41 4.81 25.43 3.90
CA SER A 41 4.22 25.04 5.19
C SER A 41 3.00 25.89 5.55
N PHE A 42 1.95 25.26 6.09
CA PHE A 42 0.68 25.91 6.44
C PHE A 42 0.05 25.36 7.73
N PRO A 43 0.68 25.54 8.91
CA PRO A 43 0.23 24.88 10.14
C PRO A 43 -1.01 25.50 10.78
N GLY A 44 -1.26 26.80 10.60
CA GLY A 44 -2.28 27.52 11.36
C GLY A 44 -1.91 27.70 12.84
N GLU A 45 -2.88 28.13 13.65
CA GLU A 45 -2.68 28.41 15.09
C GLU A 45 -2.85 27.14 15.94
N PRO A 46 -1.95 26.86 16.91
CA PRO A 46 -2.09 25.70 17.79
C PRO A 46 -3.38 25.69 18.61
N ALA A 47 -4.07 24.56 18.64
CA ALA A 47 -5.26 24.36 19.46
C ALA A 47 -5.39 22.90 19.93
N PRO A 48 -6.04 22.64 21.08
CA PRO A 48 -6.46 21.28 21.44
C PRO A 48 -7.47 20.73 20.41
N ALA A 49 -7.48 19.41 20.26
CA ALA A 49 -8.47 18.68 19.47
C ALA A 49 -9.30 17.73 20.35
N GLU A 50 -10.43 17.30 19.82
CA GLU A 50 -11.32 16.35 20.48
C GLU A 50 -10.93 14.91 20.13
N ASP A 51 -10.93 14.03 21.13
CA ASP A 51 -10.82 12.58 20.89
C ASP A 51 -12.20 12.01 20.54
N ARG A 52 -12.54 12.05 19.24
CA ARG A 52 -13.83 11.56 18.73
C ARG A 52 -13.89 10.04 18.56
N ALA A 53 -12.73 9.38 18.47
CA ALA A 53 -12.67 7.93 18.29
C ALA A 53 -12.96 7.21 19.62
N ASP A 54 -12.54 7.80 20.74
CA ASP A 54 -12.83 7.33 22.10
C ASP A 54 -12.56 5.82 22.30
N TYR A 55 -11.38 5.38 21.85
CA TYR A 55 -10.92 3.98 21.94
C TYR A 55 -11.82 2.98 21.19
N ARG A 56 -12.56 3.43 20.18
CA ARG A 56 -13.34 2.57 19.28
C ARG A 56 -12.60 2.40 17.96
N PHE A 57 -11.85 1.32 17.85
CA PHE A 57 -11.00 1.07 16.67
C PHE A 57 -11.78 0.31 15.60
N ILE A 58 -11.94 0.95 14.43
CA ILE A 58 -12.58 0.36 13.26
C ILE A 58 -11.57 0.21 12.13
N ASN A 59 -11.82 -0.76 11.24
CA ASN A 59 -11.02 -0.92 10.05
C ASN A 59 -11.45 0.09 8.96
N GLY A 60 -10.58 1.04 8.63
CA GLY A 60 -10.82 2.08 7.64
C GLY A 60 -10.72 3.49 8.22
N PHE A 61 -11.45 4.45 7.64
CA PHE A 61 -11.40 5.86 8.03
C PHE A 61 -12.33 6.18 9.20
N VAL A 62 -11.85 7.00 10.13
CA VAL A 62 -12.62 7.57 11.24
C VAL A 62 -12.72 9.08 11.04
N ASP A 63 -13.93 9.63 11.18
CA ASP A 63 -14.12 11.08 11.19
C ASP A 63 -13.65 11.68 12.52
N VAL A 64 -12.55 12.43 12.43
CA VAL A 64 -11.89 13.07 13.57
C VAL A 64 -12.04 14.59 13.55
N GLY A 65 -12.87 15.11 12.63
CA GLY A 65 -13.06 16.53 12.40
C GLY A 65 -11.85 17.23 11.75
N ASP A 66 -11.97 18.55 11.60
CA ASP A 66 -10.96 19.36 10.92
C ASP A 66 -9.85 19.84 11.85
N LEU A 67 -8.61 19.66 11.41
CA LEU A 67 -7.41 20.17 12.07
C LEU A 67 -7.32 21.71 11.99
N PRO A 68 -6.56 22.36 12.88
CA PRO A 68 -6.40 23.82 12.87
C PRO A 68 -5.91 24.37 11.53
N CYS A 69 -4.98 23.68 10.86
CA CYS A 69 -4.48 24.05 9.53
C CYS A 69 -5.60 24.08 8.48
N ARG A 70 -6.48 23.08 8.43
CA ARG A 70 -7.62 23.01 7.48
C ARG A 70 -8.62 24.14 7.72
N LYS A 71 -8.96 24.43 8.99
CA LYS A 71 -9.82 25.56 9.35
C LYS A 71 -9.23 26.90 8.92
N ALA A 72 -7.93 27.10 9.18
CA ALA A 72 -7.21 28.29 8.74
C ALA A 72 -7.19 28.39 7.21
N PHE A 73 -6.97 27.27 6.52
CA PHE A 73 -6.88 27.23 5.07
C PHE A 73 -8.20 27.67 4.44
N TRP A 74 -9.35 27.12 4.87
CA TRP A 74 -10.64 27.57 4.37
C TRP A 74 -10.90 29.05 4.65
N ALA A 75 -10.51 29.55 5.82
CA ALA A 75 -10.73 30.94 6.20
C ALA A 75 -9.92 31.93 5.35
N THR A 76 -8.74 31.55 4.86
CA THR A 76 -7.81 32.47 4.18
C THR A 76 -7.63 32.19 2.69
N MET A 77 -7.89 30.97 2.22
CA MET A 77 -7.51 30.51 0.88
C MET A 77 -8.68 30.45 -0.10
N VAL A 78 -9.90 30.18 0.37
CA VAL A 78 -11.09 30.06 -0.48
C VAL A 78 -11.47 31.43 -1.04
N GLY A 79 -11.74 31.50 -2.34
CA GLY A 79 -12.19 32.73 -3.01
C GLY A 79 -11.09 33.80 -3.21
N ARG A 80 -9.85 33.55 -2.78
CA ARG A 80 -8.74 34.51 -2.92
C ARG A 80 -8.46 34.86 -4.38
N LEU A 81 -7.83 36.00 -4.66
CA LEU A 81 -7.38 36.30 -6.01
C LEU A 81 -6.11 35.49 -6.34
N ILE A 82 -6.07 34.89 -7.52
CA ILE A 82 -4.91 34.18 -8.07
C ILE A 82 -4.69 34.74 -9.47
N ALA A 83 -3.51 35.30 -9.72
CA ALA A 83 -3.14 35.76 -11.06
C ALA A 83 -2.68 34.56 -11.90
N PRO A 84 -3.07 34.45 -13.18
CA PRO A 84 -2.60 33.37 -14.05
C PRO A 84 -1.09 33.52 -14.30
N GLU A 85 -0.35 32.42 -14.09
CA GLU A 85 1.10 32.35 -14.31
C GLU A 85 1.40 31.42 -15.48
N TRP A 86 2.03 31.97 -16.53
CA TRP A 86 2.30 31.26 -17.78
C TRP A 86 3.79 30.94 -18.00
N ASP A 87 4.66 31.67 -17.30
CA ASP A 87 6.11 31.61 -17.46
C ASP A 87 6.73 30.81 -16.31
N TRP A 88 6.68 29.49 -16.46
CA TRP A 88 7.30 28.54 -15.55
C TRP A 88 8.08 27.49 -16.35
N PRO A 89 9.20 26.96 -15.82
CA PRO A 89 9.89 25.86 -16.44
C PRO A 89 8.97 24.63 -16.46
N VAL A 90 8.98 23.87 -17.56
CA VAL A 90 8.22 22.61 -17.63
C VAL A 90 8.95 21.54 -16.83
N ASP A 91 8.28 20.91 -15.87
CA ASP A 91 8.82 19.79 -15.09
C ASP A 91 8.70 18.48 -15.88
N ARG A 92 7.51 18.22 -16.42
CA ARG A 92 7.24 17.02 -17.24
C ARG A 92 6.00 17.19 -18.13
N LEU A 93 5.87 16.30 -19.10
CA LEU A 93 4.62 15.99 -19.78
C LEU A 93 3.82 14.97 -18.97
N ASN A 94 2.54 15.25 -18.76
CA ASN A 94 1.56 14.23 -18.46
C ASN A 94 0.97 13.79 -19.80
N LEU A 95 1.10 12.51 -20.15
CA LEU A 95 0.54 11.93 -21.38
C LEU A 95 -0.56 10.91 -21.02
N PRO A 96 -1.47 10.59 -21.96
CA PRO A 96 -2.47 9.55 -21.77
C PRO A 96 -1.84 8.20 -21.35
N GLY A 97 -2.04 7.80 -20.09
CA GLY A 97 -1.57 6.52 -19.55
C GLY A 97 -2.72 5.58 -19.21
N ALA A 98 -2.51 4.68 -18.24
CA ALA A 98 -3.60 3.94 -17.62
C ALA A 98 -4.52 4.86 -16.77
N ASN A 99 -3.96 5.92 -16.19
CA ASN A 99 -4.68 6.82 -15.29
C ASN A 99 -5.51 7.86 -16.07
N ARG A 100 -6.81 7.90 -15.76
CA ARG A 100 -7.74 8.92 -16.28
C ARG A 100 -7.58 10.29 -15.61
N ARG A 101 -6.85 10.36 -14.49
CA ARG A 101 -6.54 11.58 -13.74
C ARG A 101 -5.15 12.09 -14.05
N VAL A 102 -4.99 13.41 -13.97
CA VAL A 102 -3.67 14.03 -13.78
C VAL A 102 -3.38 14.00 -12.28
N GLU A 103 -2.48 13.11 -11.87
CA GLU A 103 -2.30 12.70 -10.48
C GLU A 103 -1.03 13.31 -9.84
N PHE A 104 -1.20 13.83 -8.62
CA PHE A 104 -0.15 14.43 -7.78
C PHE A 104 -0.18 13.93 -6.33
N THR A 105 -0.96 12.88 -6.05
CA THR A 105 -1.07 12.24 -4.74
C THR A 105 0.30 11.90 -4.17
N HIS A 106 0.52 12.30 -2.92
CA HIS A 106 1.74 12.02 -2.18
C HIS A 106 1.48 12.09 -0.67
N PHE A 107 2.48 11.72 0.13
CA PHE A 107 2.49 11.86 1.58
C PHE A 107 3.30 13.10 2.02
N TRP A 108 2.73 13.93 2.90
CA TRP A 108 3.42 15.06 3.55
C TRP A 108 3.35 14.93 5.07
N HIS A 109 4.50 14.85 5.74
CA HIS A 109 4.59 14.67 7.21
C HIS A 109 4.10 15.86 8.03
N GLY A 110 4.05 17.05 7.42
CA GLY A 110 3.59 18.29 8.04
C GLY A 110 2.54 19.00 7.16
N PRO A 111 1.72 19.90 7.75
CA PRO A 111 0.70 20.63 7.01
C PRO A 111 1.34 21.52 5.95
N THR A 112 1.00 21.28 4.68
CA THR A 112 1.69 21.88 3.53
C THR A 112 0.70 22.31 2.47
N HIS A 113 0.71 23.59 2.07
CA HIS A 113 -0.02 24.06 0.90
C HIS A 113 0.75 23.69 -0.38
N VAL A 114 0.11 22.91 -1.25
CA VAL A 114 0.69 22.40 -2.49
C VAL A 114 -0.04 22.98 -3.70
N ARG A 115 0.72 23.35 -4.74
CA ARG A 115 0.21 23.98 -5.97
C ARG A 115 0.97 23.52 -7.20
N ARG A 116 0.27 23.40 -8.32
CA ARG A 116 0.83 23.19 -9.67
C ARG A 116 0.00 23.93 -10.73
N TRP A 117 0.65 24.26 -11.83
CA TRP A 117 0.03 24.75 -13.05
C TRP A 117 0.08 23.69 -14.14
N LEU A 118 -0.99 23.59 -14.93
CA LEU A 118 -1.08 22.75 -16.12
C LEU A 118 -1.39 23.63 -17.33
N ARG A 119 -0.70 23.40 -18.45
CA ARG A 119 -0.94 24.13 -19.72
C ARG A 119 -1.20 23.16 -20.86
N GLY A 120 -2.25 23.43 -21.63
CA GLY A 120 -2.64 22.67 -22.83
C GLY A 120 -3.42 23.56 -23.80
N THR A 121 -3.73 23.03 -24.97
CA THR A 121 -4.45 23.75 -26.03
C THR A 121 -5.64 22.91 -26.50
N PHE A 122 -6.84 23.49 -26.55
CA PHE A 122 -8.02 22.84 -27.10
C PHE A 122 -8.37 23.45 -28.46
N LYS A 123 -8.44 22.61 -29.50
CA LYS A 123 -8.78 23.03 -30.86
C LYS A 123 -10.28 22.86 -31.08
N ALA A 124 -10.94 23.93 -31.53
CA ALA A 124 -12.36 23.93 -31.84
C ALA A 124 -12.58 24.38 -33.30
N PRO A 125 -13.28 23.58 -34.14
CA PRO A 125 -13.49 23.93 -35.55
C PRO A 125 -14.42 25.13 -35.74
N MET A 126 -15.17 25.50 -34.71
CA MET A 126 -15.96 26.72 -34.62
C MET A 126 -16.10 27.10 -33.15
N ALA A 127 -16.41 28.37 -32.88
CA ALA A 127 -16.68 28.82 -31.52
C ALA A 127 -17.81 27.99 -30.91
N ARG A 128 -17.58 27.44 -29.71
CA ARG A 128 -18.53 26.53 -29.05
C ARG A 128 -18.42 26.58 -27.53
N SER A 129 -19.47 26.10 -26.87
CA SER A 129 -19.48 25.80 -25.45
C SER A 129 -19.17 24.31 -25.25
N LEU A 130 -18.00 24.00 -24.70
CA LEU A 130 -17.57 22.63 -24.38
C LEU A 130 -18.05 22.27 -22.97
N ALA A 131 -18.90 21.25 -22.87
CA ALA A 131 -19.37 20.69 -21.60
C ALA A 131 -18.38 19.66 -21.07
N LEU A 132 -17.95 19.83 -19.81
CA LEU A 132 -17.04 18.92 -19.11
C LEU A 132 -17.56 18.65 -17.70
N ARG A 133 -17.06 17.58 -17.09
CA ARG A 133 -17.16 17.31 -15.66
C ARG A 133 -15.79 17.37 -15.02
N LEU A 134 -15.62 18.29 -14.09
CA LEU A 134 -14.40 18.47 -13.31
C LEU A 134 -14.51 17.70 -11.99
N LYS A 135 -13.53 16.84 -11.70
CA LYS A 135 -13.39 16.16 -10.39
C LYS A 135 -12.04 16.48 -9.74
N THR A 136 -12.06 16.73 -8.44
CA THR A 136 -10.86 16.97 -7.60
C THR A 136 -11.23 16.88 -6.11
N CYS A 137 -10.23 16.74 -5.23
CA CYS A 137 -10.38 16.93 -3.78
C CYS A 137 -10.11 18.39 -3.36
N GLY A 138 -9.12 19.01 -4.01
CA GLY A 138 -8.58 20.33 -3.70
C GLY A 138 -9.31 21.47 -4.41
N GLY A 139 -8.58 22.51 -4.81
CA GLY A 139 -9.10 23.63 -5.60
C GLY A 139 -8.56 23.61 -7.02
N VAL A 140 -9.42 23.90 -8.00
CA VAL A 140 -9.09 24.01 -9.42
C VAL A 140 -9.65 25.31 -9.99
N ARG A 141 -8.82 26.00 -10.76
CA ARG A 141 -9.23 27.17 -11.57
C ARG A 141 -8.77 27.00 -13.00
N ILE A 142 -9.60 27.40 -13.95
CA ILE A 142 -9.32 27.27 -15.38
C ILE A 142 -9.44 28.63 -16.06
N TRP A 143 -8.39 29.02 -16.77
CA TRP A 143 -8.37 30.14 -17.68
C TRP A 143 -8.40 29.63 -19.11
N VAL A 144 -9.23 30.26 -19.94
CA VAL A 144 -9.29 30.03 -21.38
C VAL A 144 -8.95 31.34 -22.07
N ASN A 145 -7.91 31.35 -22.90
CA ASN A 145 -7.43 32.55 -23.60
C ASN A 145 -7.19 33.73 -22.65
N GLY A 146 -6.62 33.45 -21.47
CA GLY A 146 -6.30 34.44 -20.43
C GLY A 146 -7.47 34.88 -19.53
N VAL A 147 -8.69 34.40 -19.75
CA VAL A 147 -9.88 34.75 -18.96
C VAL A 147 -10.25 33.60 -18.02
N GLU A 148 -10.39 33.86 -16.72
CA GLU A 148 -10.87 32.87 -15.73
C GLU A 148 -12.32 32.51 -16.07
N GLN A 149 -12.58 31.24 -16.40
CA GLN A 149 -13.93 30.74 -16.70
C GLN A 149 -14.46 29.78 -15.64
N VAL A 150 -13.58 29.10 -14.90
CA VAL A 150 -13.96 28.11 -13.89
C VAL A 150 -13.22 28.38 -12.59
N ARG A 151 -13.96 28.29 -11.49
CA ARG A 151 -13.45 28.24 -10.13
C ARG A 151 -14.22 27.19 -9.34
N PHE A 152 -13.52 26.15 -8.90
CA PHE A 152 -14.08 25.07 -8.09
C PHE A 152 -13.16 24.76 -6.92
N GLU A 153 -13.60 25.02 -5.70
CA GLU A 153 -12.75 25.03 -4.51
C GLU A 153 -13.35 24.23 -3.35
N PRO A 154 -13.63 22.92 -3.52
CA PRO A 154 -14.19 22.09 -2.46
C PRO A 154 -13.24 21.94 -1.27
N PHE A 155 -11.93 21.78 -1.51
CA PHE A 155 -10.90 21.58 -0.48
C PHE A 155 -11.31 20.56 0.58
N ARG A 156 -11.84 19.41 0.15
CA ARG A 156 -12.26 18.30 1.01
C ARG A 156 -11.17 17.24 1.03
N ARG A 157 -10.54 17.05 2.19
CA ARG A 157 -9.43 16.10 2.36
C ARG A 157 -9.83 14.71 1.88
N ASN A 158 -9.17 14.23 0.82
CA ASN A 158 -9.31 12.88 0.23
C ASN A 158 -10.75 12.49 -0.16
N VAL A 159 -11.66 13.47 -0.32
CA VAL A 159 -13.02 13.23 -0.76
C VAL A 159 -13.19 13.88 -2.12
N GLU A 160 -13.28 13.04 -3.15
CA GLU A 160 -13.58 13.48 -4.49
C GLU A 160 -14.88 14.30 -4.51
N SER A 161 -14.78 15.48 -5.11
CA SER A 161 -15.91 16.35 -5.38
C SER A 161 -15.97 16.58 -6.89
N ALA A 162 -17.18 16.66 -7.44
CA ALA A 162 -17.42 16.84 -8.86
C ALA A 162 -18.34 18.02 -9.13
N THR A 163 -18.11 18.71 -10.26
CA THR A 163 -19.03 19.72 -10.79
C THR A 163 -19.03 19.69 -12.31
N ASP A 164 -20.19 19.92 -12.91
CA ASP A 164 -20.29 20.16 -14.35
C ASP A 164 -19.85 21.60 -14.64
N ILE A 165 -19.06 21.78 -15.70
CA ILE A 165 -18.50 23.07 -16.13
C ILE A 165 -18.72 23.26 -17.63
N VAL A 166 -18.69 24.51 -18.07
CA VAL A 166 -18.76 24.86 -19.49
C VAL A 166 -17.61 25.80 -19.80
N LEU A 167 -16.78 25.42 -20.78
CA LEU A 167 -15.73 26.27 -21.31
C LEU A 167 -16.20 26.89 -22.64
N THR A 168 -16.13 28.21 -22.75
CA THR A 168 -16.37 28.94 -23.99
C THR A 168 -15.08 28.98 -24.80
N LEU A 169 -15.08 28.27 -25.91
CA LEU A 169 -13.97 28.19 -26.85
C LEU A 169 -14.23 29.08 -28.07
N SER A 170 -13.20 29.78 -28.53
CA SER A 170 -13.15 30.45 -29.83
C SER A 170 -12.88 29.44 -30.95
N GLU A 171 -13.21 29.80 -32.18
CA GLU A 171 -12.76 29.04 -33.36
C GLU A 171 -11.23 29.02 -33.43
N GLY A 172 -10.66 27.86 -33.74
CA GLY A 172 -9.22 27.61 -33.76
C GLY A 172 -8.68 27.11 -32.42
N ASP A 173 -7.46 27.52 -32.10
CA ASP A 173 -6.73 27.08 -30.91
C ASP A 173 -7.12 27.91 -29.68
N ASN A 174 -7.31 27.24 -28.55
CA ASN A 174 -7.66 27.88 -27.28
C ASN A 174 -6.64 27.49 -26.22
N ASP A 175 -5.96 28.49 -25.64
CA ASP A 175 -5.01 28.27 -24.55
C ASP A 175 -5.76 27.94 -23.26
N ILE A 176 -5.47 26.78 -22.69
CA ILE A 176 -6.05 26.31 -21.44
C ILE A 176 -4.96 26.29 -20.37
N LEU A 177 -5.16 27.08 -19.32
CA LEU A 177 -4.33 27.06 -18.12
C LEU A 177 -5.16 26.59 -16.93
N VAL A 178 -4.66 25.58 -16.23
CA VAL A 178 -5.26 25.05 -15.01
C VAL A 178 -4.34 25.34 -13.84
N HIS A 179 -4.86 25.98 -12.80
CA HIS A 179 -4.22 25.99 -11.49
C HIS A 179 -4.89 24.94 -10.63
N THR A 180 -4.11 24.07 -10.00
CA THR A 180 -4.60 23.11 -9.01
C THR A 180 -3.83 23.25 -7.72
N GLU A 181 -4.53 23.09 -6.60
CA GLU A 181 -3.97 23.23 -5.26
C GLU A 181 -4.71 22.42 -4.21
N ASP A 182 -4.03 22.09 -3.11
CA ASP A 182 -4.67 21.54 -1.91
C ASP A 182 -3.85 21.89 -0.65
N LEU A 183 -4.46 21.70 0.52
CA LEU A 183 -3.75 21.55 1.76
C LEU A 183 -3.43 20.07 1.97
N ALA A 184 -2.14 19.73 1.91
CA ALA A 184 -1.66 18.40 2.23
C ALA A 184 -1.60 18.18 3.74
N GLU A 185 -2.22 17.09 4.18
CA GLU A 185 -2.28 16.61 5.56
C GLU A 185 -2.02 15.10 5.53
N ARG A 186 -0.76 14.66 5.68
CA ARG A 186 -0.34 13.25 5.55
C ARG A 186 -0.55 12.72 4.12
N ASP A 187 -1.18 11.56 3.98
CA ASP A 187 -1.66 11.02 2.71
C ASP A 187 -2.68 11.98 2.10
N THR A 188 -2.34 12.59 0.97
CA THR A 188 -3.19 13.60 0.33
C THR A 188 -3.47 13.18 -1.11
N VAL A 189 -4.73 12.87 -1.39
CA VAL A 189 -5.23 12.54 -2.72
C VAL A 189 -5.44 13.83 -3.50
N TRP A 190 -4.53 14.17 -4.40
CA TRP A 190 -4.49 15.44 -5.11
C TRP A 190 -4.38 15.25 -6.62
N PHE A 191 -5.49 15.50 -7.32
CA PHE A 191 -5.57 15.30 -8.76
C PHE A 191 -6.49 16.30 -9.45
N VAL A 192 -6.46 16.29 -10.79
CA VAL A 192 -7.47 16.91 -11.64
C VAL A 192 -7.99 15.88 -12.65
N GLU A 193 -9.31 15.74 -12.76
CA GLU A 193 -9.97 14.93 -13.79
C GLU A 193 -10.93 15.83 -14.58
N LEU A 194 -10.71 15.96 -15.89
CA LEU A 194 -11.60 16.69 -16.80
C LEU A 194 -12.23 15.70 -17.78
N GLU A 195 -13.42 15.20 -17.44
CA GLU A 195 -14.20 14.27 -18.26
C GLU A 195 -15.02 15.05 -19.30
N VAL A 196 -14.95 14.66 -20.57
CA VAL A 196 -15.76 15.25 -21.63
C VAL A 196 -17.17 14.70 -21.55
N THR A 197 -18.15 15.56 -21.29
CA THR A 197 -19.57 15.17 -21.25
C THR A 197 -20.33 15.60 -22.51
N ASP A 198 -19.71 16.45 -23.33
CA ASP A 198 -20.21 16.89 -24.63
C ASP A 198 -20.26 15.74 -25.65
N GLN A 199 -21.22 15.82 -26.59
CA GLN A 199 -21.38 14.82 -27.65
C GLN A 199 -20.31 14.94 -28.73
N VAL A 200 -19.82 16.15 -28.97
CA VAL A 200 -18.77 16.42 -29.96
C VAL A 200 -17.42 16.28 -29.27
N PRO A 201 -16.50 15.43 -29.77
CA PRO A 201 -15.15 15.32 -29.22
C PRO A 201 -14.43 16.67 -29.16
N VAL A 202 -13.45 16.76 -28.26
CA VAL A 202 -12.50 17.89 -28.23
C VAL A 202 -11.13 17.42 -28.69
N ALA A 203 -10.54 18.17 -29.62
CA ALA A 203 -9.19 17.96 -30.07
C ALA A 203 -8.22 18.62 -29.07
N VAL A 204 -7.32 17.82 -28.48
CA VAL A 204 -6.32 18.29 -27.51
C VAL A 204 -4.97 18.41 -28.21
N GLN A 205 -4.25 19.48 -27.90
CA GLN A 205 -2.89 19.76 -28.38
C GLN A 205 -2.01 20.21 -27.22
N LEU A 206 -0.70 19.98 -27.33
CA LEU A 206 0.29 20.60 -26.46
C LEU A 206 0.86 21.84 -27.17
N PRO A 207 1.18 22.93 -26.46
CA PRO A 207 1.77 24.14 -27.07
C PRO A 207 2.99 23.78 -27.94
N ALA A 208 3.09 24.42 -29.12
CA ALA A 208 3.84 24.08 -30.35
C ALA A 208 5.34 23.69 -30.30
N ALA A 209 5.82 23.07 -29.23
CA ALA A 209 7.21 22.66 -29.03
C ALA A 209 7.44 21.13 -29.15
N LEU A 210 6.41 20.35 -29.51
CA LEU A 210 6.46 18.88 -29.50
C LEU A 210 5.94 18.30 -30.81
N ASP A 211 6.74 17.46 -31.46
CA ASP A 211 6.33 16.72 -32.66
C ASP A 211 5.39 15.55 -32.28
N ALA A 212 4.34 15.33 -33.09
CA ALA A 212 3.29 14.36 -32.77
C ALA A 212 3.82 12.92 -32.72
N GLU A 213 4.74 12.57 -33.62
CA GLU A 213 5.37 11.25 -33.68
C GLU A 213 6.15 10.90 -32.40
N THR A 214 6.83 11.89 -31.81
CA THR A 214 7.51 11.73 -30.51
C THR A 214 6.50 11.57 -29.39
N ILE A 215 5.38 12.29 -29.41
CA ILE A 215 4.38 12.14 -28.35
C ILE A 215 3.73 10.74 -28.42
N ASP A 216 3.28 10.30 -29.59
CA ASP A 216 2.69 8.98 -29.79
C ASP A 216 3.65 7.86 -29.35
N ARG A 217 4.93 8.00 -29.69
CA ARG A 217 5.99 7.09 -29.25
C ARG A 217 6.14 7.08 -27.73
N LEU A 218 6.26 8.25 -27.10
CA LEU A 218 6.41 8.35 -25.65
C LEU A 218 5.17 7.83 -24.91
N GLU A 219 3.98 8.07 -25.45
CA GLU A 219 2.72 7.54 -24.92
C GLU A 219 2.72 6.01 -24.91
N GLY A 220 3.06 5.37 -26.05
CA GLY A 220 3.16 3.91 -26.15
C GLY A 220 4.18 3.31 -25.19
N LEU A 221 5.35 3.94 -25.04
CA LEU A 221 6.38 3.50 -24.11
C LEU A 221 5.93 3.64 -22.64
N ILE A 222 5.33 4.78 -22.26
CA ILE A 222 4.87 5.03 -20.89
C ILE A 222 3.71 4.11 -20.50
N ARG A 223 2.83 3.76 -21.44
CA ARG A 223 1.71 2.82 -21.20
C ARG A 223 2.17 1.38 -20.97
N SER A 224 3.22 0.97 -21.67
CA SER A 224 3.69 -0.42 -21.67
C SER A 224 4.81 -0.70 -20.68
N VAL A 225 5.54 0.33 -20.23
CA VAL A 225 6.73 0.14 -19.40
C VAL A 225 6.42 -0.60 -18.10
N ARG A 226 7.21 -1.64 -17.82
CA ARG A 226 7.09 -2.47 -16.62
C ARG A 226 8.42 -3.09 -16.22
N PRO A 227 8.65 -3.38 -14.93
CA PRO A 227 9.72 -4.27 -14.52
C PRO A 227 9.56 -5.66 -15.14
N ALA A 228 10.65 -6.29 -15.54
CA ALA A 228 10.64 -7.65 -16.06
C ALA A 228 10.22 -8.70 -15.01
N ARG A 229 10.45 -8.40 -13.72
CA ARG A 229 10.13 -9.22 -12.55
C ARG A 229 9.54 -8.36 -11.45
N ASP A 230 8.77 -8.97 -10.55
CA ASP A 230 8.33 -8.29 -9.34
C ASP A 230 9.45 -8.22 -8.30
N VAL A 231 10.30 -9.25 -8.29
CA VAL A 231 11.44 -9.39 -7.40
C VAL A 231 12.70 -9.75 -8.19
N PHE A 232 13.72 -8.91 -8.09
CA PHE A 232 15.04 -9.11 -8.67
C PHE A 232 15.99 -9.70 -7.61
N VAL A 233 16.50 -10.91 -7.88
CA VAL A 233 17.39 -11.63 -6.95
C VAL A 233 18.83 -11.50 -7.42
N ASN A 234 19.61 -10.59 -6.83
CA ASN A 234 20.99 -10.29 -7.25
C ASN A 234 21.15 -10.06 -8.78
N GLU A 235 20.13 -9.47 -9.39
CA GLU A 235 20.04 -9.22 -10.83
C GLU A 235 19.76 -7.74 -11.09
N PRO A 236 20.20 -7.20 -12.24
CA PRO A 236 19.91 -5.82 -12.59
C PRO A 236 18.43 -5.65 -12.94
N LEU A 237 17.92 -4.44 -12.71
CA LEU A 237 16.60 -4.03 -13.12
C LEU A 237 16.54 -4.07 -14.63
N GLN A 238 15.49 -4.69 -15.14
CA GLN A 238 15.15 -4.67 -16.56
C GLN A 238 13.76 -4.08 -16.70
N LEU A 239 13.64 -3.05 -17.53
CA LEU A 239 12.39 -2.42 -17.91
C LEU A 239 12.02 -2.92 -19.30
N LEU A 240 10.83 -3.49 -19.44
CA LEU A 240 10.27 -4.01 -20.69
C LEU A 240 9.25 -3.02 -21.25
N PHE A 241 9.21 -2.92 -22.57
CA PHE A 241 8.22 -2.19 -23.36
C PHE A 241 7.55 -3.19 -24.32
N ASP A 242 6.29 -2.96 -24.69
CA ASP A 242 5.57 -3.89 -25.59
C ASP A 242 6.11 -3.85 -27.01
N GLU A 243 6.49 -2.66 -27.47
CA GLU A 243 7.02 -2.43 -28.80
C GLU A 243 8.48 -1.95 -28.74
N ALA A 244 9.23 -2.27 -29.78
CA ALA A 244 10.58 -1.76 -29.94
C ALA A 244 10.56 -0.27 -30.27
N ALA A 245 11.47 0.51 -29.67
CA ALA A 245 11.57 1.93 -29.98
C ALA A 245 12.01 2.12 -31.45
N PRO A 246 11.31 2.94 -32.25
CA PRO A 246 11.68 3.16 -33.65
C PRO A 246 12.96 4.00 -33.81
N VAL A 247 13.33 4.75 -32.77
CA VAL A 247 14.51 5.61 -32.70
C VAL A 247 15.11 5.51 -31.30
N ASP A 248 16.34 5.98 -31.14
CA ASP A 248 16.97 6.10 -29.83
C ASP A 248 16.15 7.04 -28.93
N VAL A 249 15.76 6.54 -27.75
CA VAL A 249 15.03 7.31 -26.74
C VAL A 249 15.91 7.47 -25.51
N PRO A 250 16.26 8.71 -25.10
CA PRO A 250 16.95 8.95 -23.84
C PRO A 250 16.10 8.51 -22.64
N VAL A 251 16.76 7.86 -21.67
CA VAL A 251 16.12 7.28 -20.49
C VAL A 251 16.89 7.73 -19.24
N GLU A 252 16.24 8.41 -18.32
CA GLU A 252 16.78 8.65 -16.98
C GLU A 252 16.05 7.75 -15.98
N VAL A 253 16.81 7.02 -15.18
CA VAL A 253 16.30 6.14 -14.12
C VAL A 253 16.86 6.56 -12.78
N ARG A 254 15.98 6.79 -11.80
CA ARG A 254 16.35 7.07 -10.42
C ARG A 254 15.66 6.08 -9.50
N VAL A 255 16.43 5.32 -8.74
CA VAL A 255 15.91 4.32 -7.78
C VAL A 255 16.08 4.84 -6.36
N TYR A 256 15.00 4.81 -5.59
CA TYR A 256 14.93 5.35 -4.22
C TYR A 256 14.43 4.32 -3.23
N SER A 257 14.95 4.40 -2.00
CA SER A 257 14.35 3.66 -0.89
C SER A 257 12.92 4.16 -0.59
N HIS A 258 12.02 3.24 -0.22
CA HIS A 258 10.72 3.58 0.39
C HIS A 258 10.84 3.96 1.88
N GLY A 259 12.06 4.02 2.42
CA GLY A 259 12.29 4.52 3.78
C GLY A 259 11.94 6.01 3.90
N HIS A 260 11.78 6.49 5.13
CA HIS A 260 11.52 7.92 5.40
C HIS A 260 12.62 8.84 4.84
N ASP A 261 13.84 8.33 4.68
CA ASP A 261 14.99 9.06 4.13
C ASP A 261 14.93 9.22 2.60
N ARG A 262 14.17 8.38 1.90
CA ARG A 262 14.10 8.28 0.44
C ARG A 262 15.48 8.36 -0.23
N ALA A 263 16.44 7.63 0.33
CA ALA A 263 17.81 7.61 -0.16
C ALA A 263 17.86 7.24 -1.65
N LEU A 264 18.55 8.05 -2.44
CA LEU A 264 18.84 7.76 -3.84
C LEU A 264 19.88 6.63 -3.89
N LEU A 265 19.47 5.47 -4.39
CA LEU A 265 20.31 4.27 -4.49
C LEU A 265 21.03 4.20 -5.83
N VAL A 266 20.35 4.61 -6.91
CA VAL A 266 20.88 4.59 -8.29
C VAL A 266 20.35 5.80 -9.04
N HIS A 267 21.20 6.43 -9.86
CA HIS A 267 20.84 7.46 -10.82
C HIS A 267 21.64 7.24 -12.10
N GLU A 268 20.94 6.88 -13.17
CA GLU A 268 21.57 6.54 -14.45
C GLU A 268 20.88 7.27 -15.60
N GLN A 269 21.70 7.64 -16.59
CA GLN A 269 21.26 8.14 -17.89
C GLN A 269 21.65 7.13 -18.95
N LEU A 270 20.66 6.63 -19.67
CA LEU A 270 20.72 5.50 -20.58
C LEU A 270 20.01 5.86 -21.89
N VAL A 271 20.04 4.95 -22.85
CA VAL A 271 19.30 5.05 -24.10
C VAL A 271 18.57 3.73 -24.30
N LEU A 272 17.27 3.80 -24.60
CA LEU A 272 16.54 2.71 -25.24
C LEU A 272 16.85 2.79 -26.74
N GLY A 273 17.68 1.89 -27.25
CA GLY A 273 18.17 1.95 -28.62
C GLY A 273 17.07 1.69 -29.64
N ALA A 274 17.24 2.24 -30.84
CA ALA A 274 16.37 1.93 -31.97
C ALA A 274 16.33 0.41 -32.24
N GLY A 275 15.14 -0.18 -32.27
CA GLY A 275 14.90 -1.61 -32.41
C GLY A 275 14.93 -2.41 -31.10
N GLU A 276 15.17 -1.77 -29.95
CA GLU A 276 15.14 -2.40 -28.63
C GLU A 276 13.80 -2.18 -27.93
N SER A 277 13.39 -3.15 -27.11
CA SER A 277 12.20 -3.08 -26.25
C SER A 277 12.52 -3.33 -24.78
N VAL A 278 13.82 -3.29 -24.42
CA VAL A 278 14.30 -3.57 -23.07
C VAL A 278 15.42 -2.61 -22.71
N VAL A 279 15.33 -1.98 -21.54
CA VAL A 279 16.45 -1.27 -20.91
C VAL A 279 16.92 -2.07 -19.70
N THR A 280 18.22 -2.34 -19.62
CA THR A 280 18.84 -2.96 -18.44
C THR A 280 19.65 -1.91 -17.68
N ILE A 281 19.54 -1.91 -16.35
CA ILE A 281 20.26 -0.98 -15.46
C ILE A 281 21.22 -1.79 -14.57
N PRO A 282 22.47 -2.07 -15.03
CA PRO A 282 23.43 -2.91 -14.31
C PRO A 282 23.71 -2.48 -12.86
N GLN A 283 23.64 -1.17 -12.59
CA GLN A 283 23.99 -0.55 -11.31
C GLN A 283 22.99 -0.86 -10.20
N THR A 284 21.79 -1.35 -10.53
CA THR A 284 20.85 -1.81 -9.50
C THR A 284 21.21 -3.20 -8.97
N ARG A 285 22.15 -3.93 -9.59
CA ARG A 285 22.60 -5.22 -9.06
C ARG A 285 23.33 -4.99 -7.74
N GLY A 286 22.86 -5.63 -6.67
CA GLY A 286 23.49 -5.57 -5.35
C GLY A 286 23.17 -4.30 -4.56
N ILE A 287 22.18 -3.51 -4.98
CA ILE A 287 21.61 -2.49 -4.09
C ILE A 287 20.98 -3.15 -2.86
N ALA A 288 20.76 -2.37 -1.80
CA ALA A 288 20.23 -2.88 -0.54
C ALA A 288 18.88 -3.58 -0.74
N ASP A 289 18.67 -4.69 -0.01
CA ASP A 289 17.42 -5.43 -0.03
C ASP A 289 16.23 -4.51 0.34
N GLY A 290 15.21 -4.49 -0.50
CA GLY A 290 14.07 -3.61 -0.31
C GLY A 290 13.14 -3.52 -1.51
N TYR A 291 11.95 -3.01 -1.26
CA TYR A 291 11.01 -2.58 -2.29
C TYR A 291 11.29 -1.11 -2.54
N HIS A 292 11.67 -0.76 -3.77
CA HIS A 292 12.23 0.55 -4.10
C HIS A 292 11.43 1.21 -5.22
N GLY A 293 11.28 2.53 -5.10
CA GLY A 293 10.61 3.34 -6.09
C GLY A 293 11.56 3.70 -7.22
N ILE A 294 11.04 3.69 -8.44
CA ILE A 294 11.75 3.89 -9.69
C ILE A 294 11.08 5.08 -10.39
N ASP A 295 11.75 6.22 -10.38
CA ASP A 295 11.35 7.40 -11.17
C ASP A 295 12.03 7.28 -12.55
N LEU A 296 11.20 7.11 -13.58
CA LEU A 296 11.60 6.94 -14.98
C LEU A 296 11.22 8.19 -15.76
N ARG A 297 12.18 8.76 -16.49
CA ARG A 297 11.94 9.83 -17.46
C ARG A 297 12.38 9.37 -18.85
N LEU A 298 11.50 9.51 -19.83
CA LEU A 298 11.73 9.16 -21.24
C LEU A 298 11.72 10.43 -22.10
N GLY A 299 12.73 10.60 -22.94
CA GLY A 299 12.89 11.77 -23.82
C GLY A 299 13.68 12.92 -23.19
N GLU A 300 13.80 14.04 -23.91
CA GLU A 300 14.65 15.18 -23.54
C GLU A 300 13.92 16.53 -23.59
N GLY A 301 14.34 17.44 -22.71
CA GLY A 301 13.86 18.83 -22.69
C GLY A 301 12.36 18.92 -22.40
N VAL A 302 11.63 19.59 -23.29
CA VAL A 302 10.16 19.69 -23.17
C VAL A 302 9.45 18.39 -23.53
N SER A 303 10.12 17.46 -24.23
CA SER A 303 9.62 16.16 -24.68
C SER A 303 9.89 15.05 -23.66
N THR A 304 9.83 15.35 -22.36
CA THR A 304 10.10 14.37 -21.31
C THR A 304 8.79 13.89 -20.67
N ALA A 305 8.50 12.60 -20.80
CA ALA A 305 7.41 11.93 -20.12
C ALA A 305 7.92 11.19 -18.87
N GLY A 306 7.20 11.30 -17.76
CA GLY A 306 7.60 10.70 -16.48
C GLY A 306 6.67 9.56 -16.04
N ARG A 307 7.24 8.50 -15.48
CA ARG A 307 6.52 7.35 -14.90
C ARG A 307 7.16 6.93 -13.59
N VAL A 308 6.36 6.64 -12.57
CA VAL A 308 6.83 6.06 -11.32
C VAL A 308 6.45 4.59 -11.30
N LEU A 309 7.41 3.73 -10.97
CA LEU A 309 7.21 2.29 -10.84
C LEU A 309 7.85 1.80 -9.54
N ASP A 310 7.49 0.59 -9.11
CA ASP A 310 8.13 -0.06 -7.98
C ASP A 310 8.64 -1.45 -8.35
N ALA A 311 9.76 -1.86 -7.74
CA ALA A 311 10.27 -3.22 -7.84
C ALA A 311 10.97 -3.64 -6.55
N ALA A 312 10.95 -4.95 -6.27
CA ALA A 312 11.68 -5.53 -5.15
C ALA A 312 13.07 -5.99 -5.57
N PHE A 313 14.05 -5.78 -4.69
CA PHE A 313 15.42 -6.25 -4.85
C PHE A 313 15.79 -7.05 -3.60
N ILE A 314 16.30 -8.25 -3.78
CA ILE A 314 16.80 -9.10 -2.69
C ILE A 314 18.12 -9.74 -3.06
N SER A 315 18.97 -9.93 -2.06
CA SER A 315 20.28 -10.57 -2.20
C SER A 315 20.17 -12.09 -2.32
N ASP A 316 19.22 -12.71 -1.61
CA ASP A 316 18.99 -14.15 -1.60
C ASP A 316 17.48 -14.44 -1.53
N VAL A 317 17.03 -15.33 -2.41
CA VAL A 317 15.65 -15.82 -2.44
C VAL A 317 15.39 -16.90 -1.41
N SER A 318 16.42 -17.57 -0.92
CA SER A 318 16.30 -18.69 0.01
C SER A 318 16.02 -18.18 1.43
N PRO A 319 15.08 -18.78 2.18
CA PRO A 319 14.91 -18.43 3.59
C PRO A 319 16.12 -18.88 4.38
N LYS A 320 16.45 -18.11 5.42
CA LYS A 320 17.30 -18.59 6.51
C LYS A 320 16.54 -19.63 7.31
N ILE A 321 17.21 -20.76 7.57
CA ILE A 321 16.73 -21.81 8.46
C ILE A 321 17.74 -21.94 9.59
N SER A 322 17.28 -21.81 10.84
CA SER A 322 18.13 -21.89 12.03
C SER A 322 17.60 -22.92 13.01
N THR A 323 18.49 -23.80 13.45
CA THR A 323 18.27 -24.75 14.56
C THR A 323 18.78 -24.19 15.90
N GLY A 324 19.32 -22.96 15.90
CA GLY A 324 19.76 -22.29 17.12
C GLY A 324 18.60 -21.97 18.05
N SER A 325 18.90 -21.69 19.31
CA SER A 325 17.95 -21.19 20.31
C SER A 325 17.33 -19.85 19.92
N LEU A 326 16.18 -19.51 20.52
CA LEU A 326 15.56 -18.19 20.34
C LEU A 326 16.54 -17.05 20.69
N ALA A 327 17.34 -17.21 21.75
CA ALA A 327 18.33 -16.21 22.17
C ALA A 327 19.41 -15.99 21.10
N GLU A 328 19.90 -17.06 20.45
CA GLU A 328 20.88 -16.95 19.36
C GLU A 328 20.28 -16.24 18.15
N ARG A 329 19.02 -16.56 17.78
CA ARG A 329 18.33 -15.89 16.67
C ARG A 329 18.05 -14.41 16.95
N LYS A 330 17.66 -14.07 18.18
CA LYS A 330 17.52 -12.66 18.62
C LYS A 330 18.85 -11.92 18.50
N ARG A 331 19.95 -12.54 18.96
CA ARG A 331 21.29 -11.95 18.86
C ARG A 331 21.71 -11.73 17.41
N GLU A 332 21.47 -12.71 16.53
CA GLU A 332 21.73 -12.59 15.10
C GLU A 332 20.94 -11.44 14.48
N ALA A 333 19.66 -11.33 14.78
CA ALA A 333 18.79 -10.27 14.28
C ALA A 333 19.22 -8.87 14.76
N LEU A 334 19.70 -8.73 16.01
CA LEU A 334 20.26 -7.48 16.52
C LEU A 334 21.53 -7.07 15.77
N VAL A 335 22.46 -8.01 15.56
CA VAL A 335 23.70 -7.75 14.79
C VAL A 335 23.37 -7.35 13.36
N TYR A 336 22.45 -8.06 12.72
CA TYR A 336 22.00 -7.74 11.37
C TYR A 336 21.39 -6.34 11.32
N SER A 337 20.48 -6.01 12.25
CA SER A 337 19.79 -4.72 12.30
C SER A 337 20.75 -3.56 12.59
N ALA A 338 21.78 -3.76 13.42
CA ALA A 338 22.82 -2.76 13.69
C ALA A 338 23.59 -2.38 12.40
N ARG A 339 23.88 -3.37 11.55
CA ARG A 339 24.66 -3.20 10.31
C ARG A 339 23.82 -2.76 9.11
N HIS A 340 22.65 -3.34 8.94
CA HIS A 340 21.84 -3.25 7.72
C HIS A 340 20.45 -2.65 7.92
N GLY A 341 20.08 -2.31 9.16
CA GLY A 341 18.79 -1.70 9.46
C GLY A 341 18.60 -0.35 8.74
N ALA A 342 17.34 -0.04 8.45
CA ALA A 342 16.93 1.27 7.96
C ALA A 342 17.46 2.38 8.89
N PRO A 343 17.74 3.58 8.36
CA PRO A 343 18.27 4.71 9.14
C PRO A 343 17.19 5.31 10.05
N ARG A 344 16.81 4.55 11.09
CA ARG A 344 15.79 4.89 12.09
C ARG A 344 16.31 4.54 13.48
N ILE A 345 15.68 5.09 14.51
CA ILE A 345 16.07 4.87 15.91
C ILE A 345 16.13 3.39 16.34
N GLY A 346 15.33 2.51 15.72
CA GLY A 346 15.41 1.07 15.94
C GLY A 346 16.79 0.47 15.63
N ARG A 347 17.51 1.02 14.63
CA ARG A 347 18.89 0.63 14.34
C ARG A 347 19.86 1.03 15.46
N VAL A 348 19.64 2.19 16.08
CA VAL A 348 20.43 2.62 17.24
C VAL A 348 20.18 1.70 18.43
N LEU A 349 18.92 1.33 18.66
CA LEU A 349 18.59 0.32 19.68
C LEU A 349 19.28 -1.02 19.40
N ALA A 350 19.31 -1.47 18.14
CA ALA A 350 20.02 -2.67 17.75
C ALA A 350 21.53 -2.56 18.00
N MET A 351 22.17 -1.44 17.66
CA MET A 351 23.58 -1.17 17.95
C MET A 351 23.86 -1.23 19.45
N ALA A 352 23.05 -0.57 20.27
CA ALA A 352 23.21 -0.55 21.72
C ALA A 352 23.04 -1.94 22.35
N ALA A 353 21.98 -2.67 21.98
CA ALA A 353 21.70 -4.00 22.50
C ALA A 353 22.69 -5.07 22.01
N SER A 354 23.27 -4.89 20.82
CA SER A 354 24.27 -5.80 20.24
C SER A 354 25.71 -5.50 20.68
N GLY A 355 25.98 -4.29 21.18
CA GLY A 355 27.32 -3.77 21.41
C GLY A 355 28.10 -3.38 20.15
N GLU A 356 27.48 -3.47 18.96
CA GLU A 356 28.09 -3.05 17.68
C GLU A 356 27.79 -1.58 17.38
N VAL A 357 28.29 -0.69 18.24
CA VAL A 357 28.02 0.74 18.12
C VAL A 357 28.94 1.40 17.09
N ASP A 358 28.33 2.04 16.10
CA ASP A 358 28.96 3.04 15.24
C ASP A 358 28.52 4.43 15.71
N GLU A 359 29.44 5.19 16.31
CA GLU A 359 29.16 6.49 16.93
C GLU A 359 28.64 7.52 15.92
N ALA A 360 29.19 7.54 14.71
CA ALA A 360 28.81 8.50 13.67
C ALA A 360 27.40 8.21 13.13
N VAL A 361 27.07 6.92 12.95
CA VAL A 361 25.70 6.51 12.58
C VAL A 361 24.73 6.81 13.72
N LEU A 362 25.10 6.49 14.97
CA LEU A 362 24.27 6.77 16.14
C LEU A 362 23.91 8.25 16.24
N GLU A 363 24.91 9.14 16.20
CA GLU A 363 24.71 10.59 16.35
C GLU A 363 23.80 11.16 15.25
N ARG A 364 24.03 10.73 13.99
CA ARG A 364 23.19 11.12 12.85
C ARG A 364 21.75 10.66 13.05
N LEU A 365 21.53 9.37 13.30
CA LEU A 365 20.18 8.80 13.41
C LEU A 365 19.39 9.37 14.59
N ILE A 366 20.05 9.65 15.72
CA ILE A 366 19.40 10.33 16.84
C ILE A 366 19.06 11.76 16.44
N THR A 367 19.97 12.50 15.81
CA THR A 367 19.70 13.87 15.37
C THR A 367 18.51 13.94 14.41
N ASP A 368 18.43 13.03 13.43
CA ASP A 368 17.31 12.95 12.48
C ASP A 368 16.00 12.58 13.20
N THR A 369 16.06 11.65 14.16
CA THR A 369 14.93 11.24 15.00
C THR A 369 14.39 12.43 15.80
N LEU A 370 15.26 13.19 16.47
CA LEU A 370 14.89 14.37 17.24
C LEU A 370 14.28 15.45 16.35
N ALA A 371 14.83 15.68 15.16
CA ALA A 371 14.29 16.66 14.22
C ALA A 371 12.84 16.33 13.79
N SER A 372 12.52 15.04 13.62
CA SER A 372 11.15 14.60 13.31
C SER A 372 10.19 14.76 14.50
N ILE A 373 10.64 14.39 15.71
CA ILE A 373 9.89 14.58 16.96
C ILE A 373 9.62 16.07 17.24
N ASP A 374 10.63 16.93 17.07
CA ASP A 374 10.53 18.37 17.34
C ASP A 374 9.58 19.06 16.36
N ARG A 375 9.53 18.60 15.10
CA ARG A 375 8.55 19.05 14.10
C ARG A 375 7.16 18.48 14.31
N ARG A 376 7.01 17.46 15.16
CA ARG A 376 5.76 16.71 15.36
C ARG A 376 5.24 16.15 14.03
N ASP A 377 6.17 15.59 13.25
CA ASP A 377 5.84 14.90 12.01
C ASP A 377 4.87 13.74 12.31
N ASP A 378 3.95 13.46 11.40
CA ASP A 378 3.11 12.27 11.53
C ASP A 378 3.95 10.98 11.70
N CYS A 379 3.47 10.07 12.54
CA CYS A 379 4.18 8.86 13.00
C CYS A 379 5.39 9.10 13.92
N SER A 380 5.59 10.30 14.48
CA SER A 380 6.67 10.53 15.45
C SER A 380 6.50 9.74 16.76
N ASP A 381 5.30 9.27 17.08
CA ASP A 381 5.01 8.37 18.19
C ASP A 381 5.69 7.00 18.02
N PHE A 382 5.81 6.49 16.79
CA PHE A 382 6.48 5.21 16.50
C PHE A 382 8.00 5.27 16.75
N ILE A 383 8.62 6.45 16.61
CA ILE A 383 10.05 6.65 16.88
C ILE A 383 10.31 7.16 18.31
N MET A 384 9.32 7.77 18.96
CA MET A 384 9.43 8.21 20.36
C MET A 384 9.56 7.02 21.32
N VAL A 385 8.76 5.96 21.16
CA VAL A 385 8.81 4.78 22.05
C VAL A 385 10.19 4.11 22.05
N PRO A 386 10.80 3.72 20.91
CA PRO A 386 12.15 3.15 20.90
C PRO A 386 13.23 4.14 21.35
N LEU A 387 13.05 5.46 21.17
CA LEU A 387 13.95 6.47 21.76
C LEU A 387 13.89 6.45 23.30
N LEU A 388 12.69 6.37 23.88
CA LEU A 388 12.50 6.24 25.33
C LEU A 388 13.04 4.91 25.86
N TRP A 389 12.92 3.82 25.09
CA TRP A 389 13.57 2.55 25.42
C TRP A 389 15.09 2.72 25.48
N LEU A 390 15.70 3.32 24.45
CA LEU A 390 17.15 3.56 24.41
C LEU A 390 17.60 4.38 25.63
N LEU A 391 16.86 5.44 25.96
CA LEU A 391 17.12 6.30 27.11
C LEU A 391 17.05 5.55 28.45
N GLY A 392 16.07 4.63 28.62
CA GLY A 392 15.91 3.84 29.84
C GLY A 392 16.92 2.69 29.96
N ALA A 393 17.17 1.95 28.88
CA ALA A 393 17.99 0.74 28.88
C ALA A 393 19.49 1.00 28.67
N TYR A 394 19.83 1.98 27.82
CA TYR A 394 21.19 2.20 27.33
C TYR A 394 21.62 3.68 27.39
N PRO A 395 21.37 4.44 28.47
CA PRO A 395 21.70 5.87 28.51
C PRO A 395 23.18 6.16 28.27
N ASN A 396 24.06 5.21 28.61
CA ASN A 396 25.52 5.34 28.48
C ASN A 396 26.01 5.37 27.04
N VAL A 397 25.19 5.00 26.05
CA VAL A 397 25.54 5.13 24.62
C VAL A 397 25.35 6.55 24.10
N LEU A 398 24.72 7.42 24.89
CA LEU A 398 24.47 8.81 24.56
C LEU A 398 25.54 9.70 25.21
N SER A 399 26.08 10.64 24.44
CA SER A 399 26.87 11.73 25.03
C SER A 399 26.00 12.61 25.92
N GLU A 400 26.61 13.36 26.85
CA GLU A 400 25.86 14.27 27.73
C GLU A 400 25.04 15.31 26.94
N ASP A 401 25.58 15.81 25.83
CA ASP A 401 24.88 16.74 24.93
C ASP A 401 23.66 16.09 24.25
N LEU A 402 23.84 14.90 23.68
CA LEU A 402 22.73 14.16 23.07
C LEU A 402 21.66 13.81 24.09
N LEU A 403 22.05 13.39 25.30
CA LEU A 403 21.13 13.12 26.38
C LEU A 403 20.30 14.35 26.77
N ALA A 404 20.94 15.53 26.83
CA ALA A 404 20.25 16.79 27.12
C ALA A 404 19.25 17.16 26.01
N ARG A 405 19.64 16.99 24.74
CA ARG A 405 18.76 17.22 23.57
C ARG A 405 17.57 16.26 23.55
N VAL A 406 17.81 14.96 23.76
CA VAL A 406 16.75 13.94 23.88
C VAL A 406 15.76 14.33 24.97
N ARG A 407 16.26 14.68 26.17
CA ARG A 407 15.41 15.13 27.28
C ARG A 407 14.56 16.35 26.88
N GLN A 408 15.14 17.33 26.20
CA GLN A 408 14.42 18.52 25.75
C GLN A 408 13.29 18.16 24.77
N SER A 409 13.57 17.35 23.75
CA SER A 409 12.55 16.92 22.78
C SER A 409 11.43 16.13 23.45
N VAL A 410 11.75 15.21 24.36
CA VAL A 410 10.76 14.44 25.14
C VAL A 410 9.84 15.38 25.94
N LEU A 411 10.40 16.37 26.64
CA LEU A 411 9.60 17.31 27.45
C LEU A 411 8.77 18.30 26.61
N ASN A 412 9.14 18.53 25.35
CA ASN A 412 8.45 19.45 24.43
C ASN A 412 7.44 18.76 23.49
N TYR A 413 7.45 17.43 23.48
CA TYR A 413 6.58 16.65 22.63
C TYR A 413 5.11 16.78 23.04
N ARG A 414 4.23 16.58 22.06
CA ARG A 414 2.77 16.56 22.23
C ARG A 414 2.32 15.11 22.33
N TYR A 415 1.84 14.69 23.51
CA TYR A 415 1.54 13.29 23.79
C TYR A 415 0.12 12.87 23.46
N TRP A 416 -0.80 13.82 23.31
CA TRP A 416 -2.19 13.51 22.94
C TRP A 416 -2.95 14.71 22.37
N VAL A 417 -4.13 14.44 21.80
CA VAL A 417 -4.98 15.46 21.14
C VAL A 417 -5.46 16.57 22.08
N ASP A 418 -5.59 16.28 23.38
CA ASP A 418 -6.03 17.26 24.39
C ASP A 418 -4.96 18.31 24.72
N GLU A 419 -3.75 18.14 24.20
CA GLU A 419 -2.67 19.12 24.27
C GLU A 419 -2.69 20.01 23.00
N PRO A 420 -2.40 21.31 23.08
CA PRO A 420 -2.38 22.20 21.92
C PRO A 420 -1.38 21.79 20.84
N GLY A 421 -1.83 21.77 19.58
CA GLY A 421 -0.96 21.59 18.42
C GLY A 421 -1.58 22.13 17.13
N ASN A 422 -0.73 22.35 16.14
CA ASN A 422 -1.06 22.76 14.77
C ASN A 422 -0.38 21.84 13.74
N ASP A 423 -0.04 20.63 14.21
CA ASP A 423 0.52 19.54 13.44
C ASP A 423 -0.57 18.71 12.74
N VAL A 424 -0.13 17.72 11.98
CA VAL A 424 -0.99 16.74 11.30
C VAL A 424 -0.75 15.33 11.84
N MET A 425 -0.31 15.17 13.08
CA MET A 425 -0.16 13.83 13.66
C MET A 425 -1.50 13.09 13.70
N TRP A 426 -1.49 11.81 13.36
CA TRP A 426 -2.65 10.94 13.43
C TRP A 426 -2.73 10.25 14.79
N PHE A 427 -3.77 10.55 15.58
CA PHE A 427 -3.90 10.06 16.95
C PHE A 427 -4.89 8.90 17.14
N TRP A 428 -5.69 8.55 16.14
CA TRP A 428 -6.98 7.87 16.37
C TRP A 428 -7.04 6.40 15.98
N SER A 429 -6.05 5.87 15.25
CA SER A 429 -5.99 4.43 15.01
C SER A 429 -5.37 3.70 16.21
N GLU A 430 -5.74 2.44 16.36
CA GLU A 430 -5.34 1.56 17.46
C GLU A 430 -3.83 1.60 17.78
N ASN A 431 -2.99 1.42 16.76
CA ASN A 431 -1.53 1.39 16.90
C ASN A 431 -0.94 2.74 17.36
N HIS A 432 -1.47 3.86 16.87
CA HIS A 432 -1.06 5.20 17.29
C HIS A 432 -1.49 5.47 18.72
N VAL A 433 -2.75 5.16 19.08
CA VAL A 433 -3.25 5.32 20.46
C VAL A 433 -2.35 4.57 21.44
N LEU A 434 -1.99 3.32 21.10
CA LEU A 434 -1.06 2.52 21.87
C LEU A 434 0.32 3.18 22.00
N CYS A 435 0.92 3.63 20.90
CA CYS A 435 2.26 4.23 20.90
C CYS A 435 2.30 5.58 21.63
N PHE A 436 1.29 6.44 21.45
CA PHE A 436 1.17 7.70 22.17
C PHE A 436 1.05 7.47 23.67
N HIS A 437 0.17 6.57 24.13
CA HIS A 437 0.02 6.33 25.56
C HIS A 437 1.21 5.57 26.17
N THR A 438 1.84 4.68 25.41
CA THR A 438 3.11 4.04 25.81
C THR A 438 4.19 5.10 26.00
N SER A 439 4.38 5.99 25.03
CA SER A 439 5.37 7.06 25.14
C SER A 439 5.06 8.02 26.29
N GLN A 440 3.77 8.34 26.53
CA GLN A 440 3.33 9.18 27.65
C GLN A 440 3.64 8.55 29.01
N LEU A 441 3.41 7.23 29.15
CA LEU A 441 3.73 6.48 30.37
C LEU A 441 5.24 6.49 30.64
N LEU A 442 6.04 6.08 29.66
CA LEU A 442 7.48 5.94 29.82
C LEU A 442 8.17 7.29 30.04
N ALA A 443 7.80 8.33 29.28
CA ALA A 443 8.34 9.67 29.48
C ALA A 443 8.00 10.22 30.87
N GLY A 444 6.77 10.00 31.34
CA GLY A 444 6.34 10.42 32.68
C GLY A 444 7.07 9.68 33.81
N GLN A 445 7.40 8.40 33.61
CA GLN A 445 8.17 7.58 34.55
C GLN A 445 9.66 7.97 34.58
N LEU A 446 10.26 8.26 33.42
CA LEU A 446 11.67 8.66 33.32
C LEU A 446 11.92 10.08 33.87
N PHE A 447 10.92 10.96 33.82
CA PHE A 447 11.04 12.36 34.25
C PHE A 447 9.91 12.80 35.20
N PRO A 448 9.76 12.17 36.38
CA PRO A 448 8.56 12.31 37.24
C PRO A 448 8.29 13.74 37.70
N ASP A 449 9.35 14.52 37.99
CA ASP A 449 9.26 15.88 38.52
C ASP A 449 9.33 16.97 37.44
N ALA A 450 9.64 16.60 36.19
CA ALA A 450 9.75 17.56 35.09
C ALA A 450 8.37 18.02 34.61
N VAL A 451 8.29 19.25 34.09
CA VAL A 451 7.08 19.81 33.49
C VAL A 451 7.14 19.66 31.97
N PHE A 452 6.09 19.07 31.39
CA PHE A 452 5.93 18.87 29.96
C PHE A 452 5.32 20.13 29.34
N SER A 453 5.99 20.75 28.37
CA SER A 453 5.66 22.11 27.94
C SER A 453 4.36 22.20 27.13
N ALA A 454 3.99 21.14 26.41
CA ALA A 454 2.74 21.09 25.65
C ALA A 454 1.50 21.09 26.56
N SER A 455 1.55 20.43 27.72
CA SER A 455 0.40 20.27 28.63
C SER A 455 0.47 21.06 29.93
N GLY A 456 1.68 21.47 30.33
CA GLY A 456 1.96 22.02 31.67
C GLY A 456 1.90 20.99 32.80
N ARG A 457 1.75 19.69 32.50
CA ARG A 457 1.67 18.61 33.49
C ARG A 457 3.06 18.18 33.97
N THR A 458 3.16 17.68 35.20
CA THR A 458 4.36 16.99 35.67
C THR A 458 4.45 15.59 35.07
N GLY A 459 5.64 14.98 35.06
CA GLY A 459 5.82 13.60 34.60
C GLY A 459 4.98 12.58 35.38
N THR A 460 4.84 12.74 36.69
CA THR A 460 3.94 11.89 37.50
C THR A 460 2.48 12.01 37.04
N ALA A 461 2.02 13.22 36.71
CA ALA A 461 0.67 13.43 36.20
C ALA A 461 0.50 12.85 34.78
N GLN A 462 1.51 12.96 33.90
CA GLN A 462 1.50 12.32 32.59
C GLN A 462 1.42 10.79 32.70
N ALA A 463 2.25 10.18 33.56
CA ALA A 463 2.24 8.75 33.79
C ALA A 463 0.88 8.27 34.36
N ALA A 464 0.30 8.98 35.32
CA ALA A 464 -1.01 8.63 35.88
C ALA A 464 -2.12 8.68 34.82
N LEU A 465 -2.11 9.69 33.94
CA LEU A 465 -3.07 9.81 32.85
C LEU A 465 -2.88 8.71 31.80
N ALA A 466 -1.64 8.42 31.43
CA ALA A 466 -1.30 7.36 30.48
C ALA A 466 -1.81 5.99 30.94
N ARG A 467 -1.67 5.66 32.23
CA ARG A 467 -2.20 4.40 32.79
C ARG A 467 -3.69 4.25 32.54
N HIS A 468 -4.47 5.26 32.91
CA HIS A 468 -5.92 5.24 32.72
C HIS A 468 -6.28 5.01 31.24
N ARG A 469 -5.59 5.70 30.33
CA ARG A 469 -5.78 5.59 28.88
C ARG A 469 -5.36 4.23 28.33
N LEU A 470 -4.27 3.65 28.81
CA LEU A 470 -3.84 2.30 28.44
C LEU A 470 -4.85 1.24 28.88
N HIS A 471 -5.44 1.34 30.08
CA HIS A 471 -6.52 0.43 30.47
C HIS A 471 -7.68 0.47 29.48
N ARG A 472 -8.09 1.67 29.04
CA ARG A 472 -9.15 1.80 28.02
C ARG A 472 -8.76 1.18 26.67
N TRP A 473 -7.51 1.36 26.24
CA TRP A 473 -7.00 0.73 25.02
C TRP A 473 -7.06 -0.79 25.11
N PHE A 474 -6.58 -1.37 26.21
CA PHE A 474 -6.61 -2.82 26.40
C PHE A 474 -8.03 -3.35 26.56
N ASP A 475 -8.94 -2.63 27.23
CA ASP A 475 -10.34 -3.04 27.36
C ASP A 475 -10.98 -3.19 25.97
N SER A 476 -10.66 -2.29 25.02
CA SER A 476 -11.11 -2.39 23.63
C SER A 476 -10.44 -3.54 22.88
N SER A 477 -9.10 -3.63 22.92
CA SER A 477 -8.35 -4.61 22.12
C SER A 477 -8.54 -6.05 22.62
N GLU A 478 -8.76 -6.26 23.91
CA GLU A 478 -9.10 -7.59 24.45
C GLU A 478 -10.53 -8.00 24.12
N ALA A 479 -11.47 -7.05 24.08
CA ALA A 479 -12.87 -7.34 23.73
C ALA A 479 -13.08 -7.61 22.24
N HIS A 480 -12.30 -6.95 21.37
CA HIS A 480 -12.55 -6.93 19.93
C HIS A 480 -11.40 -7.43 19.07
N GLY A 481 -10.19 -7.58 19.61
CA GLY A 481 -8.98 -7.77 18.82
C GLY A 481 -8.56 -6.51 18.04
N LEU A 482 -7.53 -6.66 17.23
CA LEU A 482 -6.90 -5.56 16.50
C LEU A 482 -7.75 -5.13 15.28
N ALA A 483 -7.92 -3.83 15.07
CA ALA A 483 -8.74 -3.31 13.96
C ALA A 483 -8.15 -3.61 12.57
N GLU A 484 -6.84 -3.68 12.45
CA GLU A 484 -6.12 -3.98 11.20
C GLU A 484 -5.66 -5.44 11.20
N TRP A 485 -6.65 -6.35 11.14
CA TRP A 485 -6.46 -7.79 11.29
C TRP A 485 -5.32 -8.36 10.42
N ASN A 486 -4.53 -9.27 10.97
CA ASN A 486 -3.45 -10.00 10.31
C ASN A 486 -2.53 -9.14 9.41
N SER A 487 -2.39 -7.84 9.69
CA SER A 487 -1.65 -6.94 8.82
C SER A 487 -0.14 -7.12 8.98
N ALA A 488 0.52 -7.49 7.89
CA ALA A 488 1.98 -7.64 7.88
C ALA A 488 2.72 -6.31 8.00
N ALA A 489 2.03 -5.18 7.81
CA ALA A 489 2.56 -3.84 7.99
C ALA A 489 2.25 -3.26 9.38
N TYR A 490 1.11 -3.61 10.00
CA TYR A 490 0.65 -2.97 11.25
C TYR A 490 0.92 -3.74 12.54
N TYR A 491 0.97 -5.08 12.52
CA TYR A 491 1.46 -5.83 13.68
C TYR A 491 2.88 -5.41 14.12
N PRO A 492 3.84 -5.16 13.19
CA PRO A 492 5.11 -4.53 13.54
C PRO A 492 4.99 -3.20 14.27
N ILE A 493 3.98 -2.39 13.98
CA ILE A 493 3.75 -1.12 14.68
C ILE A 493 3.18 -1.37 16.07
N ASP A 494 2.19 -2.26 16.21
CA ASP A 494 1.63 -2.63 17.53
C ASP A 494 2.71 -3.21 18.47
N PHE A 495 3.66 -3.98 17.91
CA PHE A 495 4.80 -4.50 18.65
C PHE A 495 5.64 -3.39 19.30
N ILE A 496 5.74 -2.19 18.72
CA ILE A 496 6.49 -1.06 19.31
C ILE A 496 5.96 -0.77 20.71
N GLY A 497 4.65 -0.54 20.83
CA GLY A 497 4.02 -0.23 22.11
C GLY A 497 3.97 -1.44 23.04
N LEU A 498 3.52 -2.61 22.54
CA LEU A 498 3.32 -3.79 23.37
C LEU A 498 4.63 -4.31 23.99
N LEU A 499 5.73 -4.37 23.22
CA LEU A 499 7.02 -4.82 23.75
C LEU A 499 7.56 -3.84 24.79
N ALA A 500 7.37 -2.53 24.58
CA ALA A 500 7.81 -1.52 25.53
C ALA A 500 7.02 -1.59 26.85
N LEU A 501 5.70 -1.78 26.76
CA LEU A 501 4.85 -1.96 27.95
C LEU A 501 5.15 -3.25 28.69
N GLU A 502 5.34 -4.37 27.98
CA GLU A 502 5.69 -5.65 28.60
C GLU A 502 7.01 -5.55 29.38
N HIS A 503 7.98 -4.81 28.86
CA HIS A 503 9.29 -4.66 29.48
C HIS A 503 9.34 -3.62 30.61
N TRP A 504 8.66 -2.47 30.48
CA TRP A 504 8.85 -1.31 31.37
C TRP A 504 7.63 -0.93 32.23
N ALA A 505 6.42 -1.36 31.88
CA ALA A 505 5.23 -0.96 32.62
C ALA A 505 5.09 -1.71 33.96
N GLU A 506 4.18 -1.24 34.81
CA GLU A 506 3.81 -1.97 36.02
C GLU A 506 3.19 -3.36 35.72
N PRO A 507 3.22 -4.31 36.67
CA PRO A 507 2.90 -5.72 36.42
C PRO A 507 1.55 -6.00 35.75
N GLU A 508 0.53 -5.20 36.04
CA GLU A 508 -0.81 -5.38 35.45
C GLU A 508 -0.81 -5.06 33.95
N ILE A 509 -0.30 -3.89 33.56
CA ILE A 509 -0.20 -3.48 32.15
C ILE A 509 0.76 -4.41 31.39
N ALA A 510 1.90 -4.77 32.01
CA ALA A 510 2.85 -5.70 31.41
C ALA A 510 2.24 -7.08 31.12
N ALA A 511 1.41 -7.61 32.03
CA ALA A 511 0.71 -8.88 31.82
C ALA A 511 -0.31 -8.81 30.67
N ARG A 512 -1.07 -7.72 30.55
CA ARG A 512 -2.01 -7.50 29.43
C ARG A 512 -1.28 -7.37 28.10
N ALA A 513 -0.16 -6.61 28.08
CA ALA A 513 0.71 -6.51 26.92
C ALA A 513 1.24 -7.88 26.47
N ARG A 514 1.71 -8.70 27.41
CA ARG A 514 2.14 -10.08 27.15
C ARG A 514 1.04 -10.94 26.54
N GLY A 515 -0.20 -10.84 27.06
CA GLY A 515 -1.34 -11.55 26.48
C GLY A 515 -1.63 -11.18 25.03
N GLN A 516 -1.55 -9.89 24.69
CA GLN A 516 -1.69 -9.42 23.30
C GLN A 516 -0.52 -9.88 22.41
N LEU A 517 0.73 -9.85 22.91
CA LEU A 517 1.88 -10.38 22.18
C LEU A 517 1.71 -11.88 21.85
N ASP A 518 1.30 -12.69 22.82
CA ASP A 518 1.07 -14.13 22.65
C ASP A 518 0.00 -14.41 21.58
N LEU A 519 -1.07 -13.60 21.59
CA LEU A 519 -2.14 -13.67 20.60
C LEU A 519 -1.64 -13.31 19.20
N ILE A 520 -0.89 -12.21 19.06
CA ILE A 520 -0.30 -11.79 17.77
C ILE A 520 0.63 -12.87 17.23
N PHE A 521 1.56 -13.40 18.03
CA PHE A 521 2.45 -14.47 17.56
C PHE A 521 1.70 -15.74 17.17
N ARG A 522 0.57 -16.07 17.83
CA ARG A 522 -0.29 -17.18 17.41
C ARG A 522 -0.88 -16.95 16.02
N MET A 523 -1.35 -15.74 15.75
CA MET A 523 -1.85 -15.38 14.42
C MET A 523 -0.73 -15.42 13.38
N ILE A 524 0.46 -14.89 13.67
CA ILE A 524 1.62 -14.98 12.78
C ILE A 524 1.96 -16.44 12.46
N ALA A 525 1.96 -17.34 13.45
CA ALA A 525 2.23 -18.75 13.23
C ALA A 525 1.19 -19.41 12.29
N LEU A 526 -0.10 -19.12 12.50
CA LEU A 526 -1.17 -19.63 11.65
C LEU A 526 -1.06 -19.12 10.21
N HIS A 527 -0.65 -17.86 10.04
CA HIS A 527 -0.65 -17.14 8.77
C HIS A 527 0.72 -17.09 8.06
N THR A 528 1.73 -17.83 8.54
CA THR A 528 3.05 -17.90 7.90
C THR A 528 3.27 -19.26 7.24
N LEU A 529 3.62 -19.31 5.96
CA LEU A 529 3.98 -20.56 5.27
C LEU A 529 5.38 -20.45 4.66
N ALA A 530 6.27 -21.41 4.94
CA ALA A 530 7.68 -21.41 4.54
C ALA A 530 8.40 -20.07 4.78
N GLY A 531 8.22 -19.51 5.98
CA GLY A 531 8.82 -18.24 6.40
C GLY A 531 8.18 -16.97 5.82
N VAL A 532 7.15 -17.07 4.97
CA VAL A 532 6.44 -15.93 4.38
C VAL A 532 5.09 -15.72 5.09
N PRO A 533 4.90 -14.60 5.82
CA PRO A 533 3.61 -14.16 6.31
C PRO A 533 2.65 -13.86 5.17
N ALA A 534 1.42 -14.37 5.26
CA ALA A 534 0.42 -14.32 4.21
C ALA A 534 -1.00 -14.32 4.79
N GLY A 535 -2.01 -14.37 3.94
CA GLY A 535 -3.41 -14.45 4.33
C GLY A 535 -4.18 -13.15 4.13
N SER A 536 -5.49 -13.15 4.45
CA SER A 536 -6.30 -11.94 4.42
C SER A 536 -5.78 -10.92 5.42
N GLN A 537 -5.91 -9.62 5.11
CA GLN A 537 -5.37 -8.54 5.93
C GLN A 537 -6.32 -7.34 5.95
N GLY A 538 -6.50 -6.71 7.12
CA GLY A 538 -7.28 -5.49 7.26
C GLY A 538 -6.58 -4.28 6.67
N ARG A 539 -5.27 -4.41 6.43
CA ARG A 539 -4.44 -3.42 5.75
C ARG A 539 -3.26 -4.08 5.05
N ALA A 540 -3.17 -3.91 3.75
CA ALA A 540 -2.06 -4.39 2.93
C ALA A 540 -1.55 -3.28 1.99
N TYR A 541 -0.29 -3.39 1.58
CA TYR A 541 0.31 -2.63 0.48
C TYR A 541 0.97 -3.59 -0.52
N ASP A 542 1.28 -3.08 -1.71
CA ASP A 542 1.89 -3.83 -2.80
C ASP A 542 3.16 -4.59 -2.35
N LYS A 543 4.01 -3.98 -1.52
CA LYS A 543 5.20 -4.62 -0.93
C LYS A 543 4.84 -5.91 -0.19
N GLU A 544 3.88 -5.87 0.73
CA GLU A 544 3.49 -7.03 1.53
C GLU A 544 2.84 -8.13 0.68
N LEU A 545 2.24 -7.78 -0.46
CA LEU A 545 1.56 -8.73 -1.34
C LEU A 545 2.53 -9.39 -2.34
N ARG A 546 3.38 -8.59 -2.99
CA ARG A 546 4.22 -9.03 -4.12
C ARG A 546 5.64 -9.46 -3.73
N ALA A 547 6.13 -9.06 -2.56
CA ALA A 547 7.51 -9.31 -2.13
C ALA A 547 7.57 -9.91 -0.70
N GLY A 548 7.11 -11.16 -0.55
CA GLY A 548 6.99 -11.85 0.73
C GLY A 548 8.19 -11.74 1.69
N PRO A 549 9.44 -11.99 1.25
CA PRO A 549 10.66 -11.86 2.06
C PRO A 549 10.92 -10.46 2.63
N LEU A 550 10.35 -9.43 2.00
CA LEU A 550 10.47 -8.02 2.38
C LEU A 550 9.29 -7.52 3.22
N THR A 551 8.33 -8.39 3.56
CA THR A 551 7.32 -8.09 4.58
C THR A 551 8.01 -7.80 5.92
N GLU A 552 7.40 -6.94 6.72
CA GLU A 552 7.97 -6.59 8.03
C GLU A 552 7.80 -7.70 9.07
N LEU A 553 6.94 -8.69 8.80
CA LEU A 553 6.78 -9.88 9.64
C LEU A 553 7.73 -11.04 9.28
N ALA A 554 8.38 -11.05 8.11
CA ALA A 554 9.32 -12.12 7.76
C ALA A 554 10.48 -12.27 8.77
N PRO A 555 11.07 -11.18 9.31
CA PRO A 555 12.08 -11.29 10.37
C PRO A 555 11.51 -11.80 11.70
N PHE A 556 10.25 -11.51 12.02
CA PHE A 556 9.58 -12.06 13.19
C PHE A 556 9.38 -13.58 13.05
N ALA A 557 8.98 -14.06 11.88
CA ALA A 557 8.87 -15.49 11.59
C ALA A 557 10.23 -16.20 11.76
N TYR A 558 11.31 -15.61 11.22
CA TYR A 558 12.66 -16.14 11.39
C TYR A 558 13.07 -16.22 12.87
N VAL A 559 12.93 -15.12 13.62
CA VAL A 559 13.36 -15.09 15.03
C VAL A 559 12.49 -16.00 15.89
N ALA A 560 11.17 -15.96 15.74
CA ALA A 560 10.26 -16.75 16.56
C ALA A 560 10.30 -18.25 16.23
N PHE A 561 10.26 -18.61 14.94
CA PHE A 561 10.02 -19.98 14.48
C PHE A 561 11.22 -20.64 13.79
N GLY A 562 12.29 -19.89 13.52
CA GLY A 562 13.54 -20.42 12.96
C GLY A 562 13.59 -20.50 11.43
N GLU A 563 12.58 -19.98 10.72
CA GLU A 563 12.52 -19.96 9.26
C GLU A 563 11.98 -18.61 8.75
N GLY A 564 12.70 -17.95 7.84
CA GLY A 564 12.29 -16.68 7.23
C GLY A 564 13.47 -15.86 6.73
N TRP A 565 13.30 -14.53 6.64
CA TRP A 565 14.33 -13.60 6.16
C TRP A 565 14.59 -12.52 7.19
N LEU A 566 15.83 -12.06 7.28
CA LEU A 566 16.14 -10.78 7.91
C LEU A 566 16.13 -9.71 6.82
N ASN A 567 15.50 -8.58 7.09
CA ASN A 567 15.50 -7.42 6.19
C ASN A 567 15.65 -6.13 7.02
N GLY A 568 16.08 -5.05 6.37
CA GLY A 568 16.41 -3.79 7.05
C GLY A 568 15.18 -2.96 7.46
N GLY A 569 13.97 -3.35 7.07
CA GLY A 569 12.78 -2.49 7.08
C GLY A 569 11.99 -2.41 8.39
N VAL A 570 12.30 -3.22 9.40
CA VAL A 570 11.38 -3.47 10.53
C VAL A 570 11.69 -2.61 11.75
N ALA A 571 10.75 -1.74 12.13
CA ALA A 571 10.94 -0.79 13.24
C ALA A 571 11.04 -1.46 14.63
N SER A 572 10.20 -2.46 14.90
CA SER A 572 10.05 -3.09 16.23
C SER A 572 10.87 -4.36 16.43
N LEU A 573 11.45 -4.94 15.38
CA LEU A 573 12.26 -6.16 15.52
C LEU A 573 13.41 -6.00 16.53
N PRO A 574 14.16 -4.87 16.57
CA PRO A 574 15.17 -4.65 17.60
C PRO A 574 14.62 -4.70 19.03
N MET A 575 13.40 -4.21 19.25
CA MET A 575 12.74 -4.25 20.56
C MET A 575 12.40 -5.69 20.95
N PHE A 576 11.88 -6.49 20.01
CA PHE A 576 11.59 -7.91 20.28
C PHE A 576 12.87 -8.64 20.65
N CYS A 577 13.95 -8.38 19.91
CA CYS A 577 15.22 -9.05 20.12
C CYS A 577 15.97 -8.56 21.37
N ALA A 578 15.77 -7.31 21.80
CA ALA A 578 16.34 -6.75 23.03
C ALA A 578 15.52 -7.09 24.29
N SER A 579 14.26 -7.46 24.15
CA SER A 579 13.39 -7.87 25.27
C SER A 579 13.62 -9.33 25.71
N ASP A 580 13.19 -9.65 26.93
CA ASP A 580 13.13 -11.02 27.46
C ASP A 580 11.86 -11.78 27.05
N TYR A 581 10.94 -11.14 26.31
CA TYR A 581 9.70 -11.76 25.85
C TYR A 581 9.99 -12.97 24.94
N GLN A 582 9.26 -14.07 25.14
CA GLN A 582 9.37 -15.29 24.36
C GLN A 582 7.98 -15.69 23.88
N PRO A 583 7.77 -15.90 22.57
CA PRO A 583 6.52 -16.43 22.06
C PRO A 583 6.21 -17.81 22.66
N PRO A 584 4.92 -18.17 22.81
CA PRO A 584 4.52 -19.50 23.30
C PRO A 584 5.13 -20.64 22.48
N ALA A 585 5.66 -21.66 23.16
CA ALA A 585 6.41 -22.75 22.53
C ALA A 585 5.56 -23.65 21.61
N ASP A 586 4.24 -23.67 21.79
CA ASP A 586 3.30 -24.44 20.97
C ASP A 586 3.08 -23.87 19.57
N LEU A 587 3.63 -22.69 19.26
CA LEU A 587 3.40 -21.99 17.99
C LEU A 587 4.29 -22.46 16.85
N ALA A 588 5.52 -22.93 17.11
CA ALA A 588 6.43 -23.37 16.06
C ALA A 588 5.85 -24.51 15.19
N PRO A 589 5.17 -25.53 15.75
CA PRO A 589 4.48 -26.55 14.97
C PRO A 589 3.26 -26.05 14.17
N LEU A 590 2.75 -24.84 14.44
CA LEU A 590 1.70 -24.21 13.63
C LEU A 590 2.30 -23.40 12.47
N ALA A 591 3.45 -22.75 12.70
CA ALA A 591 4.20 -22.05 11.67
C ALA A 591 4.71 -23.00 10.58
N ARG A 592 5.23 -24.16 10.98
CA ARG A 592 5.73 -25.21 10.09
C ARG A 592 5.00 -26.52 10.34
N LEU A 593 3.99 -26.80 9.52
CA LEU A 593 3.24 -28.06 9.60
C LEU A 593 4.06 -29.24 9.09
N GLU A 594 3.82 -30.41 9.67
CA GLU A 594 4.33 -31.68 9.15
C GLU A 594 3.62 -32.05 7.85
N GLU A 595 4.32 -32.77 6.97
CA GLU A 595 3.76 -33.26 5.71
C GLU A 595 2.50 -34.11 5.95
N GLY A 596 1.43 -33.78 5.22
CA GLY A 596 0.13 -34.47 5.32
C GLY A 596 -0.79 -33.97 6.44
N ARG A 597 -0.28 -33.14 7.37
CA ARG A 597 -1.13 -32.46 8.36
C ARG A 597 -1.84 -31.28 7.72
N ARG A 598 -3.14 -31.17 7.97
CA ARG A 598 -4.01 -30.11 7.47
C ARG A 598 -4.75 -29.50 8.65
N ILE A 599 -4.83 -28.18 8.69
CA ILE A 599 -5.52 -27.46 9.76
C ILE A 599 -6.43 -26.37 9.20
N GLU A 600 -7.50 -26.05 9.93
CA GLU A 600 -8.31 -24.84 9.73
C GLU A 600 -8.48 -24.09 11.05
N ALA A 601 -8.28 -22.77 11.04
CA ALA A 601 -8.56 -21.92 12.18
C ALA A 601 -9.52 -20.77 11.82
N ARG A 602 -10.38 -20.40 12.77
CA ARG A 602 -11.36 -19.31 12.65
C ARG A 602 -11.35 -18.40 13.88
N TYR A 603 -11.48 -17.10 13.64
CA TYR A 603 -11.53 -16.05 14.67
C TYR A 603 -11.97 -14.71 14.08
N ALA A 604 -12.16 -13.68 14.90
CA ALA A 604 -12.55 -12.36 14.44
C ALA A 604 -11.69 -11.26 15.07
N GLN A 605 -11.36 -10.21 14.32
CA GLN A 605 -10.62 -9.07 14.86
C GLN A 605 -11.23 -7.72 14.45
N GLY A 606 -11.13 -6.75 15.35
CA GLY A 606 -11.66 -5.40 15.21
C GLY A 606 -13.11 -5.28 15.66
N LEU A 607 -13.52 -4.06 16.01
CA LEU A 607 -14.89 -3.75 16.43
C LEU A 607 -15.92 -4.05 15.33
N GLU A 608 -15.58 -3.68 14.10
CA GLU A 608 -16.30 -4.10 12.88
C GLU A 608 -15.65 -5.37 12.34
N ALA A 609 -15.84 -6.45 13.10
CA ALA A 609 -15.13 -7.71 12.99
C ALA A 609 -14.83 -8.17 11.56
N GLY A 610 -13.53 -8.25 11.22
CA GLY A 610 -13.04 -9.10 10.15
C GLY A 610 -13.10 -10.56 10.59
N ARG A 611 -13.96 -11.36 9.97
CA ARG A 611 -14.18 -12.78 10.32
C ARG A 611 -13.23 -13.66 9.54
N LEU A 612 -12.15 -14.11 10.15
CA LEU A 612 -11.04 -14.75 9.48
C LEU A 612 -11.21 -16.26 9.43
N THR A 613 -10.90 -16.82 8.26
CA THR A 613 -10.71 -18.26 8.06
C THR A 613 -9.34 -18.46 7.43
N VAL A 614 -8.58 -19.43 7.94
CA VAL A 614 -7.34 -19.90 7.32
C VAL A 614 -7.34 -21.41 7.27
N PHE A 615 -7.12 -21.97 6.09
CA PHE A 615 -6.83 -23.38 5.87
C PHE A 615 -5.38 -23.50 5.42
N LYS A 616 -4.66 -24.45 6.00
CA LYS A 616 -3.21 -24.56 5.82
C LYS A 616 -2.74 -26.00 5.79
N THR A 617 -1.81 -26.27 4.89
CA THR A 617 -0.99 -27.48 4.81
C THR A 617 0.49 -27.09 4.92
N GLU A 618 1.39 -28.05 4.83
CA GLU A 618 2.82 -27.76 4.70
C GLU A 618 3.18 -27.08 3.38
N ALA A 619 2.32 -27.19 2.36
CA ALA A 619 2.61 -26.77 0.98
C ALA A 619 1.68 -25.67 0.43
N SER A 620 0.55 -25.41 1.06
CA SER A 620 -0.42 -24.41 0.59
C SER A 620 -1.20 -23.78 1.75
N GLN A 621 -1.63 -22.53 1.55
CA GLN A 621 -2.46 -21.77 2.49
C GLN A 621 -3.54 -21.03 1.71
N LEU A 622 -4.79 -21.10 2.19
CA LEU A 622 -5.93 -20.30 1.74
C LEU A 622 -6.50 -19.55 2.92
N SER A 623 -6.58 -18.22 2.81
CA SER A 623 -7.14 -17.38 3.86
C SER A 623 -8.11 -16.36 3.30
N THR A 624 -9.20 -16.15 4.02
CA THR A 624 -10.25 -15.19 3.67
C THR A 624 -10.68 -14.33 4.84
N VAL A 625 -11.29 -13.18 4.55
CA VAL A 625 -12.17 -12.47 5.48
C VAL A 625 -13.61 -12.66 5.02
N VAL A 626 -14.43 -13.27 5.87
CA VAL A 626 -15.82 -13.62 5.60
C VAL A 626 -16.70 -12.39 5.79
N ASP A 627 -17.45 -12.02 4.75
CA ASP A 627 -18.54 -11.04 4.79
C ASP A 627 -18.19 -9.64 5.32
N HIS A 628 -16.94 -9.20 5.15
CA HIS A 628 -16.53 -7.90 5.66
C HIS A 628 -17.07 -6.76 4.78
N LYS A 629 -18.11 -6.06 5.28
CA LYS A 629 -18.70 -4.85 4.68
C LYS A 629 -19.05 -5.00 3.18
N THR A 630 -19.55 -6.17 2.79
CA THR A 630 -19.94 -6.50 1.42
C THR A 630 -20.75 -5.39 0.73
N GLY A 631 -20.40 -5.06 -0.50
CA GLY A 631 -21.09 -4.07 -1.34
C GLY A 631 -20.74 -2.61 -1.05
N THR A 632 -19.93 -2.34 -0.02
CA THR A 632 -19.48 -0.97 0.30
C THR A 632 -18.14 -0.64 -0.36
N LYS A 633 -17.83 0.65 -0.47
CA LYS A 633 -16.49 1.10 -0.86
C LYS A 633 -15.45 0.58 0.13
N GLY A 634 -14.43 -0.08 -0.39
CA GLY A 634 -13.32 -0.54 0.44
C GLY A 634 -12.23 0.52 0.60
N HIS A 635 -11.21 0.10 1.32
CA HIS A 635 -9.93 0.77 1.53
C HIS A 635 -8.86 -0.29 1.24
N GLN A 636 -7.91 -0.53 2.14
CA GLN A 636 -6.79 -1.45 1.95
C GLN A 636 -7.07 -2.90 2.40
N GLN A 637 -8.33 -3.32 2.47
CA GLN A 637 -8.66 -4.68 2.94
C GLN A 637 -8.36 -5.73 1.86
N HIS A 638 -7.46 -6.64 2.21
CA HIS A 638 -7.08 -7.80 1.41
C HIS A 638 -7.95 -9.00 1.78
N VAL A 639 -8.86 -9.40 0.89
CA VAL A 639 -10.01 -10.23 1.28
C VAL A 639 -9.82 -11.73 1.09
N LEU A 640 -8.98 -12.14 0.14
CA LEU A 640 -8.70 -13.53 -0.18
C LEU A 640 -7.24 -13.66 -0.60
N ASP A 641 -6.53 -14.64 -0.04
CA ASP A 641 -5.12 -14.84 -0.30
C ASP A 641 -4.77 -16.32 -0.40
N ILE A 642 -3.97 -16.67 -1.40
CA ILE A 642 -3.40 -18.00 -1.60
C ILE A 642 -1.88 -17.89 -1.61
N ARG A 643 -1.21 -18.75 -0.85
CA ARG A 643 0.25 -18.89 -0.87
C ARG A 643 0.67 -20.34 -1.02
N LEU A 644 1.69 -20.61 -1.85
CA LEU A 644 2.22 -21.95 -2.13
C LEU A 644 3.70 -22.10 -1.74
N ALA A 645 4.07 -23.19 -1.06
CA ALA A 645 5.38 -23.40 -0.44
C ALA A 645 6.59 -23.40 -1.37
N GLY A 646 6.42 -23.80 -2.63
CA GLY A 646 7.54 -24.02 -3.55
C GLY A 646 8.42 -22.80 -3.81
N HIS A 647 7.88 -21.59 -3.70
CA HIS A 647 8.64 -20.36 -3.89
C HIS A 647 8.07 -19.22 -3.04
N PRO A 648 8.89 -18.28 -2.52
CA PRO A 648 8.38 -17.20 -1.67
C PRO A 648 7.54 -16.15 -2.43
N MET A 649 7.60 -16.09 -3.77
CA MET A 649 6.71 -15.29 -4.62
C MET A 649 5.50 -16.08 -5.17
N ALA A 650 5.35 -17.36 -4.83
CA ALA A 650 4.22 -18.16 -5.30
C ALA A 650 2.94 -17.79 -4.54
N ARG A 651 2.29 -16.73 -4.98
CA ARG A 651 1.11 -16.13 -4.35
C ARG A 651 0.07 -15.74 -5.39
N LEU A 652 -1.20 -15.87 -5.02
CA LEU A 652 -2.35 -15.45 -5.82
C LEU A 652 -3.37 -14.78 -4.92
N TRP A 653 -4.11 -13.82 -5.46
CA TRP A 653 -5.28 -13.24 -4.79
C TRP A 653 -6.26 -12.68 -5.80
N ILE A 654 -7.46 -12.37 -5.34
CA ILE A 654 -8.53 -11.75 -6.12
C ILE A 654 -8.89 -10.41 -5.47
N ASN A 655 -9.01 -9.36 -6.28
CA ASN A 655 -9.54 -8.08 -5.81
C ASN A 655 -10.25 -7.29 -6.93
N HIS A 656 -10.98 -6.26 -6.50
CA HIS A 656 -11.51 -5.21 -7.36
C HIS A 656 -10.55 -4.00 -7.29
N PRO A 657 -9.89 -3.58 -8.38
CA PRO A 657 -8.97 -2.45 -8.34
C PRO A 657 -9.62 -1.15 -7.86
N GLY A 658 -8.94 -0.42 -6.97
CA GLY A 658 -9.40 0.89 -6.46
C GLY A 658 -9.04 2.07 -7.37
N GLU A 659 -8.04 1.91 -8.23
CA GLU A 659 -7.55 2.91 -9.16
C GLU A 659 -7.23 2.34 -10.55
N ASP A 660 -6.90 3.20 -11.53
CA ASP A 660 -6.57 2.75 -12.88
C ASP A 660 -5.08 2.37 -13.03
N ASP A 661 -4.20 3.01 -12.25
CA ASP A 661 -2.76 2.85 -12.39
C ASP A 661 -2.26 1.68 -11.55
N PRO A 662 -1.66 0.62 -12.15
CA PRO A 662 -1.13 -0.51 -11.41
C PRO A 662 -0.20 -0.11 -10.28
N TRP A 663 0.64 0.90 -10.48
CA TRP A 663 1.61 1.38 -9.50
C TRP A 663 1.19 2.73 -8.88
N GLY A 664 -0.11 3.02 -8.89
CA GLY A 664 -0.64 4.15 -8.18
C GLY A 664 -0.53 3.98 -6.66
N SER A 665 -0.88 5.05 -5.93
CA SER A 665 -0.73 5.13 -4.47
C SER A 665 -2.04 5.35 -3.74
N GLN A 666 -3.18 5.14 -4.42
CA GLN A 666 -4.50 5.26 -3.80
C GLN A 666 -4.74 4.14 -2.79
N ARG A 667 -5.75 4.34 -1.96
CA ARG A 667 -6.16 3.41 -0.90
C ARG A 667 -7.68 3.22 -1.01
N PRO A 668 -8.15 2.19 -1.72
CA PRO A 668 -7.41 1.06 -2.30
C PRO A 668 -6.54 1.42 -3.51
N SER A 669 -5.46 0.66 -3.71
CA SER A 669 -4.64 0.73 -4.94
C SER A 669 -5.19 -0.23 -5.99
N TYR A 670 -4.46 -0.41 -7.09
CA TYR A 670 -4.80 -1.38 -8.12
C TYR A 670 -4.71 -2.82 -7.60
N TRP A 671 -3.69 -3.13 -6.79
CA TRP A 671 -3.41 -4.47 -6.27
C TRP A 671 -3.78 -4.68 -4.81
N ALA A 672 -3.68 -3.64 -4.00
CA ALA A 672 -3.85 -3.72 -2.56
C ALA A 672 -5.17 -3.08 -2.11
N GLY A 673 -6.05 -3.93 -1.58
CA GLY A 673 -7.39 -3.53 -1.16
C GLY A 673 -8.46 -3.81 -2.21
N ASN A 674 -9.64 -3.23 -2.02
CA ASN A 674 -10.78 -3.46 -2.92
C ASN A 674 -11.57 -2.16 -3.14
N GLY A 675 -11.80 -1.77 -4.40
CA GLY A 675 -12.67 -0.64 -4.75
C GLY A 675 -14.07 -0.77 -4.17
N ILE A 676 -14.67 -1.96 -4.32
CA ILE A 676 -15.92 -2.38 -3.68
C ILE A 676 -15.67 -3.75 -3.05
N LEU A 677 -16.03 -3.91 -1.78
CA LEU A 677 -15.78 -5.14 -1.03
C LEU A 677 -16.74 -6.26 -1.48
N PRO A 678 -16.23 -7.45 -1.80
CA PRO A 678 -17.06 -8.56 -2.26
C PRO A 678 -17.78 -9.29 -1.12
N ARG A 679 -18.67 -10.22 -1.48
CA ARG A 679 -19.18 -11.27 -0.60
C ARG A 679 -18.18 -12.42 -0.61
N VAL A 680 -17.74 -12.93 0.55
CA VAL A 680 -16.71 -14.00 0.62
C VAL A 680 -17.08 -15.01 1.70
N ALA A 681 -16.96 -16.29 1.40
CA ALA A 681 -17.07 -17.37 2.38
C ALA A 681 -16.08 -18.50 2.09
N GLN A 682 -15.66 -19.23 3.13
CA GLN A 682 -14.70 -20.32 3.03
C GLN A 682 -15.14 -21.56 3.83
N HIS A 683 -14.91 -22.73 3.24
CA HIS A 683 -15.04 -24.04 3.88
C HIS A 683 -13.80 -24.88 3.57
N GLY A 684 -12.92 -25.06 4.55
CA GLY A 684 -11.68 -25.80 4.38
C GLY A 684 -10.81 -25.21 3.27
N ASP A 685 -10.49 -26.05 2.31
CA ASP A 685 -9.65 -25.81 1.14
C ASP A 685 -10.30 -24.99 0.03
N THR A 686 -11.58 -24.60 0.18
CA THR A 686 -12.38 -23.95 -0.86
C THR A 686 -13.01 -22.65 -0.38
N ALA A 687 -12.87 -21.58 -1.18
CA ALA A 687 -13.54 -20.29 -0.98
C ALA A 687 -14.42 -19.92 -2.17
N LEU A 688 -15.56 -19.30 -1.87
CA LEU A 688 -16.47 -18.68 -2.84
C LEU A 688 -16.47 -17.17 -2.63
N LEU A 689 -16.45 -16.42 -3.73
CA LEU A 689 -16.48 -14.96 -3.73
C LEU A 689 -17.48 -14.46 -4.78
N ILE A 690 -18.34 -13.52 -4.42
CA ILE A 690 -19.23 -12.83 -5.37
C ILE A 690 -18.86 -11.36 -5.38
N ALA A 691 -18.43 -10.88 -6.53
CA ALA A 691 -18.08 -9.49 -6.76
C ALA A 691 -19.25 -8.76 -7.43
N ASP A 692 -19.67 -7.63 -6.85
CA ASP A 692 -20.53 -6.63 -7.49
C ASP A 692 -19.75 -5.30 -7.44
N THR A 693 -19.29 -4.86 -8.60
CA THR A 693 -18.41 -3.68 -8.76
C THR A 693 -19.21 -2.41 -9.08
N ALA A 694 -20.55 -2.47 -9.04
CA ALA A 694 -21.39 -1.31 -9.31
C ALA A 694 -20.99 -0.11 -8.43
N GLY A 695 -20.81 1.05 -9.07
CA GLY A 695 -20.35 2.27 -8.40
C GLY A 695 -18.85 2.34 -8.08
N GLY A 696 -18.09 1.30 -8.47
CA GLY A 696 -16.64 1.28 -8.43
C GLY A 696 -15.98 1.99 -9.60
N ARG A 697 -14.65 2.12 -9.53
CA ARG A 697 -13.85 2.79 -10.58
C ARG A 697 -13.60 1.88 -11.78
N MET A 698 -13.47 0.56 -11.54
CA MET A 698 -13.27 -0.46 -12.55
C MET A 698 -14.53 -1.31 -12.73
N PRO A 699 -14.92 -1.64 -13.98
CA PRO A 699 -16.06 -2.51 -14.24
C PRO A 699 -15.69 -4.00 -14.20
N PHE A 700 -14.58 -4.36 -13.57
CA PHE A 700 -14.03 -5.71 -13.56
C PHE A 700 -13.36 -6.03 -12.22
N THR A 701 -13.19 -7.33 -11.99
CA THR A 701 -12.29 -7.86 -10.95
C THR A 701 -11.16 -8.63 -11.61
N HIS A 702 -10.05 -8.77 -10.90
CA HIS A 702 -8.89 -9.48 -11.43
C HIS A 702 -8.28 -10.41 -10.38
N ALA A 703 -7.40 -11.28 -10.84
CA ALA A 703 -6.51 -12.04 -10.01
C ALA A 703 -5.05 -11.70 -10.32
N TYR A 704 -4.25 -11.50 -9.27
CA TYR A 704 -2.80 -11.43 -9.40
C TYR A 704 -2.22 -12.85 -9.49
N LEU A 705 -1.28 -13.00 -10.42
CA LEU A 705 -0.51 -14.20 -10.64
C LEU A 705 0.96 -13.92 -10.29
N GLY A 706 1.44 -14.46 -9.17
CA GLY A 706 2.85 -14.41 -8.76
C GLY A 706 3.76 -15.26 -9.66
N ARG A 707 3.76 -14.95 -10.97
CA ARG A 707 4.28 -15.77 -12.06
C ARG A 707 5.72 -16.20 -11.84
N ASP A 708 6.55 -15.31 -11.28
CA ASP A 708 7.96 -15.53 -11.00
C ASP A 708 8.22 -16.67 -10.00
N GLY A 709 7.21 -17.09 -9.22
CA GLY A 709 7.31 -18.20 -8.27
C GLY A 709 6.56 -19.48 -8.64
N LEU A 710 5.94 -19.54 -9.82
CA LEU A 710 5.11 -20.68 -10.22
C LEU A 710 5.86 -21.60 -11.19
N ASP A 711 5.88 -22.89 -10.89
CA ASP A 711 6.49 -23.91 -11.76
C ASP A 711 5.63 -24.17 -12.99
N GLU A 712 4.31 -24.18 -12.81
CA GLU A 712 3.34 -24.53 -13.84
C GLU A 712 2.10 -23.63 -13.72
N VAL A 713 1.60 -23.16 -14.85
CA VAL A 713 0.39 -22.34 -14.98
C VAL A 713 -0.39 -22.85 -16.19
N LEU A 714 -1.62 -23.30 -15.96
CA LEU A 714 -2.54 -23.77 -16.99
C LEU A 714 -3.74 -22.82 -17.00
N ILE A 715 -3.93 -22.09 -18.10
CA ILE A 715 -5.03 -21.15 -18.26
C ILE A 715 -6.02 -21.74 -19.26
N GLU A 716 -7.27 -21.83 -18.84
CA GLU A 716 -8.43 -22.19 -19.64
C GLU A 716 -9.44 -21.04 -19.59
N GLU A 717 -10.54 -21.13 -20.35
CA GLU A 717 -11.53 -20.05 -20.45
C GLU A 717 -11.99 -19.53 -19.09
N HIS A 718 -12.36 -20.43 -18.18
CA HIS A 718 -12.87 -20.07 -16.85
C HIS A 718 -11.91 -20.38 -15.70
N TRP A 719 -10.95 -21.28 -15.91
CA TRP A 719 -10.09 -21.78 -14.85
C TRP A 719 -8.63 -21.38 -15.10
N VAL A 720 -7.94 -21.04 -14.02
CA VAL A 720 -6.48 -21.10 -13.96
C VAL A 720 -6.06 -22.11 -12.90
N PHE A 721 -5.12 -22.98 -13.24
CA PHE A 721 -4.49 -23.93 -12.32
C PHE A 721 -3.02 -23.60 -12.21
N VAL A 722 -2.48 -23.65 -11.00
CA VAL A 722 -1.07 -23.34 -10.76
C VAL A 722 -0.44 -24.31 -9.78
N ARG A 723 0.86 -24.52 -9.94
CA ARG A 723 1.69 -25.32 -9.04
C ARG A 723 2.98 -24.59 -8.68
N ALA A 724 3.39 -24.70 -7.41
CA ALA A 724 4.73 -24.35 -6.97
C ALA A 724 5.21 -25.38 -5.93
N GLY A 725 6.23 -26.15 -6.28
CA GLY A 725 6.66 -27.31 -5.53
C GLY A 725 5.49 -28.28 -5.32
N ARG A 726 5.19 -28.56 -4.05
CA ARG A 726 4.10 -29.46 -3.60
C ARG A 726 2.76 -28.76 -3.41
N GLY A 727 2.68 -27.44 -3.60
CA GLY A 727 1.46 -26.66 -3.43
C GLY A 727 0.70 -26.49 -4.74
N PHE A 728 -0.62 -26.66 -4.71
CA PHE A 728 -1.52 -26.45 -5.84
C PHE A 728 -2.54 -25.37 -5.53
N ALA A 729 -2.96 -24.63 -6.55
CA ALA A 729 -4.12 -23.75 -6.46
C ALA A 729 -4.89 -23.71 -7.77
N ALA A 730 -6.18 -23.39 -7.66
CA ALA A 730 -7.04 -23.12 -8.79
C ALA A 730 -7.94 -21.92 -8.52
N LEU A 731 -8.12 -21.06 -9.52
CA LEU A 731 -9.11 -19.99 -9.51
C LEU A 731 -10.08 -20.17 -10.69
N TYR A 732 -11.36 -19.93 -10.44
CA TYR A 732 -12.42 -19.90 -11.44
C TYR A 732 -13.08 -18.53 -11.48
N ASN A 733 -13.52 -18.07 -12.66
CA ASN A 733 -14.54 -17.02 -12.75
C ASN A 733 -15.68 -17.39 -13.73
N SER A 734 -16.91 -17.09 -13.31
CA SER A 734 -18.16 -17.23 -14.09
C SER A 734 -18.19 -16.57 -15.49
N HIS A 735 -17.38 -15.53 -15.74
CA HIS A 735 -17.32 -14.75 -16.98
C HIS A 735 -16.00 -14.92 -17.73
N GLY A 736 -15.21 -15.92 -17.33
CA GLY A 736 -13.93 -16.22 -17.94
C GLY A 736 -12.77 -15.39 -17.37
N LEU A 737 -11.57 -15.77 -17.77
CA LEU A 737 -10.31 -15.19 -17.35
C LEU A 737 -9.46 -14.83 -18.57
N GLU A 738 -9.02 -13.58 -18.64
CA GLU A 738 -8.15 -13.08 -19.70
C GLU A 738 -6.78 -12.71 -19.11
N LEU A 739 -5.74 -13.45 -19.51
CA LEU A 739 -4.37 -13.08 -19.18
C LEU A 739 -3.99 -11.80 -19.92
N GLN A 740 -3.57 -10.79 -19.18
CA GLN A 740 -3.02 -9.59 -19.79
C GLN A 740 -1.66 -9.91 -20.42
N GLU A 741 -1.55 -9.80 -21.74
CA GLU A 741 -0.32 -10.11 -22.50
C GLU A 741 0.52 -8.86 -22.81
N SER A 742 -0.05 -7.68 -22.65
CA SER A 742 0.57 -6.37 -22.92
C SER A 742 0.26 -5.36 -21.79
N GLY A 743 0.91 -4.20 -21.84
CA GLY A 743 0.76 -3.13 -20.86
C GLY A 743 1.55 -3.38 -19.57
N ALA A 744 1.36 -2.48 -18.60
CA ALA A 744 2.11 -2.47 -17.34
C ALA A 744 1.96 -3.74 -16.48
N THR A 745 0.91 -4.54 -16.67
CA THR A 745 0.60 -5.74 -15.88
C THR A 745 0.82 -7.06 -16.62
N ALA A 746 1.42 -6.99 -17.82
CA ALA A 746 1.56 -8.15 -18.69
C ALA A 746 2.21 -9.37 -17.99
N GLY A 747 1.60 -10.54 -18.18
CA GLY A 747 2.02 -11.83 -17.62
C GLY A 747 1.71 -12.03 -16.13
N ARG A 748 1.07 -11.06 -15.46
CA ARG A 748 0.82 -11.08 -14.00
C ARG A 748 -0.64 -10.91 -13.61
N GLU A 749 -1.50 -10.59 -14.56
CA GLU A 749 -2.90 -10.23 -14.30
C GLU A 749 -3.84 -11.11 -15.10
N LEU A 750 -4.85 -11.68 -14.42
CA LEU A 750 -5.99 -12.34 -15.04
C LEU A 750 -7.23 -11.48 -14.79
N ARG A 751 -7.80 -10.88 -15.83
CA ARG A 751 -9.02 -10.05 -15.72
C ARG A 751 -10.27 -10.86 -15.99
N SER A 752 -11.34 -10.54 -15.28
CA SER A 752 -12.69 -10.98 -15.64
C SER A 752 -13.57 -9.76 -15.88
N MET A 753 -13.86 -9.48 -17.16
CA MET A 753 -14.52 -8.27 -17.64
C MET A 753 -16.03 -8.30 -17.43
N ALA A 754 -16.46 -8.39 -16.18
CA ALA A 754 -17.86 -8.33 -15.79
C ALA A 754 -18.04 -7.57 -14.47
N PRO A 755 -19.02 -6.64 -14.40
CA PRO A 755 -19.23 -5.89 -13.18
C PRO A 755 -19.83 -6.73 -12.05
N LEU A 756 -20.48 -7.84 -12.38
CA LEU A 756 -21.02 -8.82 -11.44
C LEU A 756 -20.51 -10.21 -11.82
N SER A 757 -19.75 -10.87 -10.94
CA SER A 757 -19.19 -12.19 -11.22
C SER A 757 -19.01 -13.04 -9.96
N GLY A 758 -19.01 -14.37 -10.16
CA GLY A 758 -18.68 -15.36 -9.14
C GLY A 758 -17.28 -15.95 -9.35
N TRP A 759 -16.50 -15.99 -8.27
CA TRP A 759 -15.16 -16.57 -8.19
C TRP A 759 -15.13 -17.78 -7.27
N VAL A 760 -14.38 -18.82 -7.67
CA VAL A 760 -14.04 -19.97 -6.81
C VAL A 760 -12.53 -20.00 -6.64
N ALA A 761 -12.06 -20.26 -5.43
CA ALA A 761 -10.64 -20.45 -5.13
C ALA A 761 -10.46 -21.76 -4.36
N VAL A 762 -9.57 -22.63 -4.83
CA VAL A 762 -9.30 -23.93 -4.21
C VAL A 762 -7.79 -24.11 -4.05
N VAL A 763 -7.36 -24.62 -2.90
CA VAL A 763 -5.95 -25.01 -2.66
C VAL A 763 -5.81 -26.51 -2.49
N GLY A 764 -4.65 -27.03 -2.88
CA GLY A 764 -4.30 -28.44 -2.75
C GLY A 764 -2.83 -28.59 -2.36
N SER A 765 -2.43 -29.82 -2.04
CA SER A 765 -1.04 -30.19 -1.86
C SER A 765 -0.81 -31.65 -2.23
N GLY A 766 0.39 -31.96 -2.73
CA GLY A 766 0.75 -33.31 -3.17
C GLY A 766 2.09 -33.35 -3.90
N GLN A 767 2.43 -34.50 -4.45
CA GLN A 767 3.57 -34.65 -5.36
C GLN A 767 3.23 -34.07 -6.74
N GLU A 768 4.24 -33.76 -7.56
CA GLU A 768 4.02 -33.24 -8.92
C GLU A 768 3.03 -34.10 -9.75
N THR A 769 3.07 -35.43 -9.57
CA THR A 769 2.16 -36.39 -10.23
C THR A 769 0.70 -36.26 -9.82
N ASP A 770 0.41 -35.59 -8.69
CA ASP A 770 -0.95 -35.40 -8.18
C ASP A 770 -1.62 -34.16 -8.79
N PHE A 771 -0.84 -33.24 -9.36
CA PHE A 771 -1.36 -31.99 -9.93
C PHE A 771 -2.35 -32.20 -11.08
N PRO A 772 -2.12 -33.11 -12.06
CA PRO A 772 -3.13 -33.44 -13.07
C PRO A 772 -4.43 -33.98 -12.48
N SER A 773 -4.34 -34.78 -11.40
CA SER A 773 -5.52 -35.33 -10.72
C SER A 773 -6.30 -34.24 -9.98
N PHE A 774 -5.61 -33.29 -9.34
CA PHE A 774 -6.22 -32.10 -8.74
C PHE A 774 -6.98 -31.27 -9.80
N CYS A 775 -6.34 -30.99 -10.93
CA CYS A 775 -6.98 -30.28 -12.05
C CYS A 775 -8.20 -31.05 -12.59
N GLY A 776 -8.08 -32.37 -12.76
CA GLY A 776 -9.16 -33.24 -13.23
C GLY A 776 -10.40 -33.17 -12.35
N ARG A 777 -10.25 -33.30 -11.02
CA ARG A 777 -11.38 -33.22 -10.07
C ARG A 777 -12.13 -31.90 -10.15
N LEU A 778 -11.41 -30.79 -10.31
CA LEU A 778 -12.02 -29.46 -10.43
C LEU A 778 -12.73 -29.26 -11.77
N LYS A 779 -12.17 -29.79 -12.87
CA LYS A 779 -12.83 -29.77 -14.19
C LYS A 779 -14.08 -30.64 -14.24
N GLU A 780 -14.13 -31.71 -13.45
CA GLU A 780 -15.32 -32.55 -13.28
C GLU A 780 -16.39 -31.92 -12.36
N SER A 781 -16.04 -30.85 -11.63
CA SER A 781 -16.96 -30.15 -10.74
C SER A 781 -17.89 -29.23 -11.54
N VAL A 782 -19.12 -29.07 -11.06
CA VAL A 782 -20.11 -28.16 -11.69
C VAL A 782 -20.09 -26.83 -10.96
N VAL A 783 -19.72 -25.76 -11.66
CA VAL A 783 -19.83 -24.38 -11.16
C VAL A 783 -21.01 -23.69 -11.84
N THR A 784 -21.88 -23.06 -11.06
CA THR A 784 -23.02 -22.28 -11.56
C THR A 784 -23.07 -20.91 -10.90
N PHE A 785 -23.29 -19.87 -11.71
CA PHE A 785 -23.53 -18.51 -11.23
C PHE A 785 -24.84 -18.00 -11.79
N ASP A 786 -25.81 -17.79 -10.91
CA ASP A 786 -27.06 -17.10 -11.22
C ASP A 786 -26.87 -15.61 -10.93
N ALA A 787 -26.76 -14.79 -11.98
CA ALA A 787 -26.56 -13.36 -11.86
C ALA A 787 -27.80 -12.61 -11.34
N GLU A 788 -29.01 -13.12 -11.60
CA GLU A 788 -30.26 -12.52 -11.13
C GLU A 788 -30.44 -12.77 -9.64
N ALA A 789 -30.28 -14.02 -9.21
CA ALA A 789 -30.33 -14.41 -7.80
C ALA A 789 -29.03 -14.11 -7.03
N ARG A 790 -27.99 -13.63 -7.72
CA ARG A 790 -26.62 -13.38 -7.21
C ARG A 790 -26.13 -14.54 -6.35
N THR A 791 -26.18 -15.75 -6.92
CA THR A 791 -25.87 -17.00 -6.21
C THR A 791 -24.83 -17.80 -6.97
N LEU A 792 -23.74 -18.14 -6.29
CA LEU A 792 -22.63 -18.95 -6.79
C LEU A 792 -22.66 -20.33 -6.12
N SER A 793 -22.58 -21.40 -6.90
CA SER A 793 -22.44 -22.76 -6.38
C SER A 793 -21.31 -23.53 -7.05
N LEU A 794 -20.54 -24.27 -6.26
CA LEU A 794 -19.55 -25.26 -6.70
C LEU A 794 -20.02 -26.65 -6.21
N THR A 795 -20.17 -27.61 -7.11
CA THR A 795 -20.52 -28.99 -6.78
C THR A 795 -19.38 -29.92 -7.18
N PRO A 796 -18.58 -30.42 -6.21
CA PRO A 796 -17.57 -31.45 -6.49
C PRO A 796 -18.21 -32.72 -7.07
N SER A 797 -17.47 -33.45 -7.91
CA SER A 797 -17.93 -34.73 -8.46
C SER A 797 -18.25 -35.73 -7.34
N GLY A 798 -19.52 -36.14 -7.23
CA GLY A 798 -20.00 -37.04 -6.18
C GLY A 798 -20.14 -36.40 -4.79
N GLY A 799 -19.94 -35.09 -4.65
CA GLY A 799 -20.07 -34.33 -3.40
C GLY A 799 -21.34 -33.48 -3.32
N GLU A 800 -21.54 -32.84 -2.16
CA GLU A 800 -22.60 -31.84 -1.97
C GLU A 800 -22.20 -30.47 -2.53
N ALA A 801 -23.18 -29.70 -3.01
CA ALA A 801 -22.95 -28.35 -3.51
C ALA A 801 -22.57 -27.38 -2.38
N LEU A 802 -21.47 -26.67 -2.54
CA LEU A 802 -21.12 -25.50 -1.74
C LEU A 802 -21.73 -24.26 -2.39
N THR A 803 -22.63 -23.56 -1.70
CA THR A 803 -23.40 -22.45 -2.26
C THR A 803 -23.24 -21.18 -1.43
N LEU A 804 -22.95 -20.07 -2.10
CA LEU A 804 -22.92 -18.72 -1.55
C LEU A 804 -23.96 -17.86 -2.26
N SER A 805 -24.80 -17.17 -1.49
CA SER A 805 -25.71 -16.13 -1.98
C SER A 805 -25.22 -14.77 -1.51
N TYR A 806 -25.36 -13.74 -2.34
CA TYR A 806 -24.89 -12.38 -2.04
C TYR A 806 -25.52 -11.81 -0.76
N ASP A 807 -26.84 -11.90 -0.63
CA ASP A 807 -27.60 -11.45 0.55
C ASP A 807 -28.03 -12.60 1.49
N GLY A 808 -27.63 -13.83 1.14
CA GLY A 808 -28.12 -15.05 1.77
C GLY A 808 -27.08 -15.84 2.54
N MET A 809 -27.45 -17.05 2.94
CA MET A 809 -26.61 -17.94 3.74
C MET A 809 -25.60 -18.69 2.87
N PHE A 810 -24.43 -18.97 3.45
CA PHE A 810 -23.46 -19.94 2.95
C PHE A 810 -23.88 -21.36 3.36
N ARG A 811 -23.85 -22.32 2.42
CA ARG A 811 -24.39 -23.68 2.62
C ARG A 811 -23.51 -24.76 2.00
N LEU A 812 -23.53 -25.95 2.61
CA LEU A 812 -23.08 -27.21 2.01
C LEU A 812 -24.30 -28.13 1.92
N GLY A 813 -24.74 -28.46 0.71
CA GLY A 813 -26.02 -29.12 0.47
C GLY A 813 -27.16 -28.31 1.08
N THR A 814 -27.93 -28.94 1.98
CA THR A 814 -29.00 -28.24 2.73
C THR A 814 -28.52 -27.62 4.03
N ARG A 815 -27.28 -27.88 4.46
CA ARG A 815 -26.72 -27.45 5.75
C ARG A 815 -26.21 -26.01 5.67
N VAL A 816 -26.69 -25.13 6.53
CA VAL A 816 -26.19 -23.76 6.68
C VAL A 816 -24.87 -23.77 7.46
N LEU A 817 -23.89 -23.01 6.97
CA LEU A 817 -22.54 -22.87 7.55
C LEU A 817 -22.35 -21.44 8.08
N PRO A 818 -22.88 -21.10 9.27
CA PRO A 818 -22.69 -19.76 9.84
C PRO A 818 -21.26 -19.59 10.36
N PHE A 819 -20.74 -18.37 10.32
CA PHE A 819 -19.50 -18.03 11.00
C PHE A 819 -19.78 -17.80 12.51
N ARG A 820 -19.24 -18.66 13.38
CA ARG A 820 -19.54 -18.67 14.83
C ARG A 820 -18.39 -18.18 15.73
N HIS A 821 -17.22 -17.85 15.16
CA HIS A 821 -15.99 -17.58 15.92
C HIS A 821 -15.72 -16.07 16.03
N ASP A 822 -16.55 -15.38 16.80
CA ASP A 822 -16.56 -13.91 16.90
C ASP A 822 -15.55 -13.30 17.88
N GLN A 823 -14.69 -14.12 18.46
CA GLN A 823 -13.66 -13.71 19.42
C GLN A 823 -12.27 -13.59 18.74
N PRO A 824 -11.37 -12.76 19.30
CA PRO A 824 -10.03 -12.57 18.74
C PRO A 824 -9.11 -13.78 18.88
N GLN A 825 -9.39 -14.68 19.82
CA GLN A 825 -8.62 -15.89 20.00
C GLN A 825 -8.86 -16.89 18.84
N PRO A 826 -7.81 -17.30 18.09
CA PRO A 826 -7.91 -18.36 17.09
C PRO A 826 -8.44 -19.66 17.67
N VAL A 827 -9.52 -20.17 17.07
CA VAL A 827 -10.08 -21.50 17.36
C VAL A 827 -9.72 -22.44 16.23
N MET A 828 -9.09 -23.57 16.56
CA MET A 828 -8.83 -24.64 15.60
C MET A 828 -10.13 -25.40 15.33
N THR A 829 -10.68 -25.27 14.13
CA THR A 829 -11.95 -25.86 13.70
C THR A 829 -11.77 -27.18 12.96
N TYR A 830 -10.56 -27.45 12.49
CA TYR A 830 -10.16 -28.69 11.86
C TYR A 830 -8.67 -28.97 12.12
N ASP A 831 -8.33 -30.20 12.47
CA ASP A 831 -6.95 -30.70 12.48
C ASP A 831 -6.98 -32.17 12.04
N SER A 832 -6.30 -32.51 10.96
CA SER A 832 -6.31 -33.89 10.45
C SER A 832 -5.65 -34.89 11.39
N ASN A 833 -4.89 -34.43 12.38
CA ASN A 833 -4.26 -35.28 13.39
C ASN A 833 -5.17 -35.58 14.59
N THR A 834 -6.35 -34.96 14.70
CA THR A 834 -7.32 -35.24 15.77
C THR A 834 -8.39 -36.23 15.31
N SER A 835 -8.82 -37.14 16.20
CA SER A 835 -9.88 -38.10 15.90
C SER A 835 -11.27 -37.46 15.78
N ASP A 836 -11.44 -36.30 16.42
CA ASP A 836 -12.57 -35.40 16.19
C ASP A 836 -12.16 -34.45 15.05
N GLN A 837 -12.60 -34.75 13.83
CA GLN A 837 -12.28 -33.94 12.65
C GLN A 837 -13.10 -32.63 12.60
N GLY A 838 -13.86 -32.29 13.64
CA GLY A 838 -14.68 -31.08 13.68
C GLY A 838 -15.86 -31.11 12.69
N GLU A 839 -16.50 -29.96 12.47
CA GLU A 839 -17.65 -29.80 11.53
C GLU A 839 -17.22 -29.75 10.05
N ILE A 840 -15.92 -29.87 9.75
CA ILE A 840 -15.30 -29.49 8.48
C ILE A 840 -14.59 -30.68 7.84
N ALA A 841 -14.88 -30.92 6.57
CA ALA A 841 -14.16 -31.85 5.72
C ALA A 841 -13.70 -31.09 4.47
N PRO A 842 -12.39 -31.02 4.19
CA PRO A 842 -11.90 -30.42 2.95
C PRO A 842 -12.51 -31.12 1.73
N LEU A 843 -12.88 -30.36 0.70
CA LEU A 843 -13.67 -30.88 -0.41
C LEU A 843 -12.83 -31.59 -1.48
N PHE A 844 -11.55 -31.26 -1.60
CA PHE A 844 -10.67 -31.74 -2.68
C PHE A 844 -9.43 -32.51 -2.19
N TYR A 845 -9.41 -32.97 -0.94
CA TYR A 845 -8.34 -33.77 -0.31
C TYR A 845 -8.68 -35.23 -0.05
#